data_AF-A0A7W7RXQ8-F1
#
_entry.id   AF-A0A7W7RXQ8-F1
#
_cell.length_a   1.000
_cell.length_b   1.000
_cell.length_c   1.000
_cell.angle_alpha   90.00
_cell.angle_beta   90.00
_cell.angle_gamma   90.00
#
_symmetry.space_group_name_H-M   'P 1'
#
loop_
_entity.id
_entity.type
_entity.pdbx_description
1 polymer ?
#
loop_
_entity_poly.entity_id
_entity_poly.type
_entity_poly.pdbx_seq_one_letter_code
_entity_poly.pdbx_strand_id
1 'polypeptide(L)'
;MASEQLESTRLALREAVAEAERAAELARLLDAAQAKITEAERATAELRGVQERLSETEERLEAAQAAEERLRRDLAEQRYQAEVAKWKLSSVQVARWSRLGDAIKTGKSNPVRLARGLRGAARPAKRPAAPKRQPVPVKSTSRAVPGASFQATTSTRTVGGTSVKLKPFRVPTGPNTRPHLTVAVVAEPHAEALLRYEWRQTTGFTPRDFARVLSAEVPHLLLVESVTHGPWAEELREPGEGLTALLSWCAERGIRTVFWHTRGEVGDFAAAAGLFEHIVTALPRSVAAWGAALASREPDSGRRSPSLGLLPFAVQPRVHNPLPLAGDRFDRVLTLEELLPGHLSYPDVLTSYRWPRAVYCPPGTEVWRMAELAACGTPIAASPAGPAPDAGTVPPGVQDGADARRAHAALRRAYASGTMTEKVDDLLDAVGLPSARATLTVSVIMIDRGDLDHTLAQVAPQKGVVQLVLLSDAHDAAGRARAAMPDRVDVVVRPTDPGLTTGGMLNRALDLCQGDLVAVMDARDMYGEHYLTDLARAFLFTTADIVGKAAFYAHLRDVAATVLRQPDAEYSYLPEITGATLLARRAVLRGIGFADVSEGWDEVLMRQCRTDGIKVFSADRFGYVCLRDRDRWLLGSAQLVDYGPAAPHALA
;
A
#
# COMPACT_ATOMS: atom_id res chain seq x y z
N MET A 1 -93.21 -19.63 -19.88
CA MET A 1 -93.56 -19.11 -18.54
C MET A 1 -93.07 -20.00 -17.39
N ALA A 2 -93.58 -21.22 -17.16
CA ALA A 2 -93.11 -22.05 -16.02
C ALA A 2 -91.67 -22.58 -16.16
N SER A 3 -91.20 -22.85 -17.38
CA SER A 3 -89.83 -23.32 -17.65
C SER A 3 -88.76 -22.24 -17.44
N GLU A 4 -89.05 -21.01 -17.86
CA GLU A 4 -88.12 -19.87 -17.74
C GLU A 4 -87.94 -19.41 -16.28
N GLN A 5 -89.01 -19.48 -15.48
CA GLN A 5 -88.93 -19.19 -14.04
C GLN A 5 -88.06 -20.20 -13.28
N LEU A 6 -88.08 -21.47 -13.69
CA LEU A 6 -87.28 -22.56 -13.12
C LEU A 6 -85.79 -22.45 -13.50
N GLU A 7 -85.48 -22.00 -14.72
CA GLU A 7 -84.10 -21.72 -15.12
C GLU A 7 -83.55 -20.47 -14.45
N SER A 8 -84.36 -19.41 -14.31
CA SER A 8 -83.98 -18.19 -13.58
C SER A 8 -83.68 -18.48 -12.10
N THR A 9 -84.49 -19.30 -11.43
CA THR A 9 -84.22 -19.70 -10.04
C THR A 9 -82.99 -20.60 -9.91
N ARG A 10 -82.74 -21.50 -10.87
CA ARG A 10 -81.49 -22.30 -10.89
C ARG A 10 -80.25 -21.44 -11.13
N LEU A 11 -80.35 -20.40 -11.95
CA LEU A 11 -79.27 -19.45 -12.19
C LEU A 11 -78.96 -18.63 -10.93
N ALA A 12 -80.00 -18.06 -10.30
CA ALA A 12 -79.87 -17.31 -9.05
C ALA A 12 -79.30 -18.17 -7.91
N LEU A 13 -79.68 -19.45 -7.82
CA LEU A 13 -79.12 -20.37 -6.83
C LEU A 13 -77.63 -20.64 -7.09
N ARG A 14 -77.21 -20.79 -8.34
CA ARG A 14 -75.78 -20.97 -8.69
C ARG A 14 -74.95 -19.73 -8.37
N GLU A 15 -75.49 -18.54 -8.65
CA GLU A 15 -74.83 -17.28 -8.31
C GLU A 15 -74.69 -17.12 -6.79
N ALA A 16 -75.74 -17.42 -6.03
CA ALA A 16 -75.71 -17.38 -4.56
C ALA A 16 -74.69 -18.37 -3.97
N VAL A 17 -74.57 -19.59 -4.53
CA VAL A 17 -73.55 -20.57 -4.12
C VAL A 17 -72.14 -20.06 -4.46
N ALA A 18 -71.92 -19.51 -5.64
CA ALA A 18 -70.61 -18.96 -6.04
C ALA A 18 -70.21 -17.70 -5.24
N GLU A 19 -71.18 -16.93 -4.75
CA GLU A 19 -70.95 -15.80 -3.85
C GLU A 19 -70.60 -16.29 -2.44
N ALA A 20 -71.29 -17.31 -1.94
CA ALA A 20 -70.97 -17.94 -0.65
C ALA A 20 -69.57 -18.60 -0.64
N GLU A 21 -69.18 -19.27 -1.73
CA GLU A 21 -67.83 -19.84 -1.90
C GLU A 21 -66.75 -18.74 -1.91
N ARG A 22 -66.98 -17.64 -2.62
CA ARG A 22 -66.06 -16.48 -2.62
C ARG A 22 -65.94 -15.84 -1.25
N ALA A 23 -67.05 -15.69 -0.53
CA ALA A 23 -67.05 -15.15 0.83
C ALA A 23 -66.28 -16.05 1.81
N ALA A 24 -66.42 -17.38 1.69
CA ALA A 24 -65.69 -18.34 2.50
C ALA A 24 -64.18 -18.31 2.23
N GLU A 25 -63.77 -18.20 0.97
CA GLU A 25 -62.35 -18.08 0.61
C GLU A 25 -61.76 -16.75 1.10
N LEU A 26 -62.51 -15.65 1.00
CA LEU A 26 -62.07 -14.35 1.50
C LEU A 26 -61.88 -14.36 3.02
N ALA A 27 -62.79 -15.01 3.76
CA ALA A 27 -62.66 -15.19 5.21
C ALA A 27 -61.40 -16.01 5.56
N ARG A 28 -61.14 -17.09 4.83
CA ARG A 28 -59.93 -17.92 5.02
C ARG A 28 -58.65 -17.12 4.77
N LEU A 29 -58.62 -16.30 3.71
CA LEU A 29 -57.47 -15.43 3.41
C LEU A 29 -57.25 -14.36 4.47
N LEU A 30 -58.33 -13.81 5.03
CA LEU A 30 -58.28 -12.81 6.08
C LEU A 30 -57.76 -13.40 7.40
N ASP A 31 -58.19 -14.60 7.77
CA ASP A 31 -57.66 -15.35 8.92
C ASP A 31 -56.17 -15.68 8.75
N ALA A 32 -55.76 -16.10 7.55
CA ALA A 32 -54.35 -16.37 7.24
C ALA A 32 -53.49 -15.10 7.28
N ALA A 33 -54.03 -13.95 6.84
CA ALA A 33 -53.36 -12.66 6.95
C ALA A 33 -53.23 -12.21 8.42
N GLN A 34 -54.29 -12.37 9.23
CA GLN A 34 -54.29 -12.04 10.65
C GLN A 34 -53.27 -12.88 11.44
N ALA A 35 -53.16 -14.17 11.10
CA ALA A 35 -52.16 -15.06 11.68
C ALA A 35 -50.73 -14.62 11.35
N LYS A 36 -50.46 -14.23 10.10
CA LYS A 36 -49.15 -13.68 9.69
C LYS A 36 -48.81 -12.37 10.38
N ILE A 37 -49.79 -11.48 10.58
CA ILE A 37 -49.59 -10.23 11.32
C ILE A 37 -49.20 -10.53 12.77
N THR A 38 -49.92 -11.45 13.42
CA THR A 38 -49.64 -11.85 14.82
C THR A 38 -48.24 -12.47 14.95
N GLU A 39 -47.82 -13.28 14.00
CA GLU A 39 -46.48 -13.87 13.96
C GLU A 39 -45.39 -12.80 13.75
N ALA A 40 -45.63 -11.83 12.87
CA ALA A 40 -44.74 -10.70 12.65
C ALA A 40 -44.61 -9.80 13.90
N GLU A 41 -45.69 -9.57 14.63
CA GLU A 41 -45.67 -8.82 15.90
C GLU A 41 -44.84 -9.55 16.97
N ARG A 42 -44.97 -10.88 17.08
CA ARG A 42 -44.16 -11.70 17.99
C ARG A 42 -42.67 -11.65 17.63
N ALA A 43 -42.33 -11.82 16.36
CA ALA A 43 -40.96 -11.72 15.88
C ALA A 43 -40.36 -10.33 16.16
N THR A 44 -41.16 -9.26 16.01
CA THR A 44 -40.74 -7.88 16.30
C THR A 44 -40.47 -7.68 17.79
N ALA A 45 -41.29 -8.26 18.67
CA ALA A 45 -41.09 -8.21 20.12
C ALA A 45 -39.81 -8.98 20.54
N GLU A 46 -39.56 -10.15 19.95
CA GLU A 46 -38.33 -10.91 20.18
C GLU A 46 -37.08 -10.14 19.73
N LEU A 47 -37.14 -9.49 18.57
CA LEU A 47 -36.03 -8.65 18.07
C LEU A 47 -35.73 -7.48 19.01
N ARG A 48 -36.75 -6.81 19.56
CA ARG A 48 -36.53 -5.76 20.59
C ARG A 48 -35.84 -6.31 21.83
N GLY A 49 -36.27 -7.47 22.34
CA GLY A 49 -35.62 -8.11 23.48
C GLY A 49 -34.19 -8.60 23.21
N VAL A 50 -33.84 -8.91 21.95
CA VAL A 50 -32.45 -9.17 21.54
C VAL A 50 -31.65 -7.87 21.50
N GLN A 51 -32.21 -6.78 20.97
CA GLN A 51 -31.55 -5.47 20.90
C GLN A 51 -31.22 -4.89 22.27
N GLU A 52 -32.15 -4.99 23.23
CA GLU A 52 -31.90 -4.54 24.61
C GLU A 52 -30.74 -5.30 25.26
N ARG A 53 -30.71 -6.64 25.11
CA ARG A 53 -29.59 -7.46 25.62
C ARG A 53 -28.27 -7.16 24.93
N LEU A 54 -28.29 -6.84 23.63
CA LEU A 54 -27.10 -6.42 22.91
C LEU A 54 -26.57 -5.09 23.45
N SER A 55 -27.44 -4.09 23.61
CA SER A 55 -27.10 -2.80 24.20
C SER A 55 -26.49 -2.94 25.59
N GLU A 56 -27.11 -3.75 26.46
CA GLU A 56 -26.58 -4.01 27.81
C GLU A 56 -25.19 -4.70 27.75
N THR A 57 -25.01 -5.61 26.80
CA THR A 57 -23.72 -6.31 26.62
C THR A 57 -22.64 -5.36 26.11
N GLU A 58 -22.98 -4.45 25.20
CA GLU A 58 -22.08 -3.41 24.68
C GLU A 58 -21.65 -2.45 25.80
N GLU A 59 -22.58 -1.95 26.61
CA GLU A 59 -22.26 -1.10 27.77
C GLU A 59 -21.33 -1.80 28.77
N ARG A 60 -21.58 -3.09 29.05
CA ARG A 60 -20.72 -3.89 29.94
C ARG A 60 -19.33 -4.10 29.35
N LEU A 61 -19.23 -4.26 28.02
CA LEU A 61 -17.96 -4.38 27.32
C LEU A 61 -17.16 -3.08 27.38
N GLU A 62 -17.80 -1.93 27.14
CA GLU A 62 -17.17 -0.61 27.24
C GLU A 62 -16.65 -0.34 28.66
N ALA A 63 -17.47 -0.63 29.68
CA ALA A 63 -17.06 -0.50 31.08
C ALA A 63 -15.86 -1.39 31.42
N ALA A 64 -15.83 -2.64 30.92
CA ALA A 64 -14.71 -3.55 31.12
C ALA A 64 -13.42 -3.06 30.41
N GLN A 65 -13.54 -2.51 29.20
CA GLN A 65 -12.42 -1.94 28.46
C GLN A 65 -11.85 -0.71 29.17
N ALA A 66 -12.69 0.21 29.64
CA ALA A 66 -12.26 1.37 30.41
C ALA A 66 -11.53 0.98 31.70
N ALA A 67 -12.00 -0.06 32.39
CA ALA A 67 -11.32 -0.61 33.57
C ALA A 67 -9.95 -1.23 33.21
N GLU A 68 -9.86 -1.98 32.12
CA GLU A 68 -8.61 -2.54 31.61
C GLU A 68 -7.58 -1.44 31.30
N GLU A 69 -8.00 -0.37 30.63
CA GLU A 69 -7.14 0.77 30.30
C GLU A 69 -6.63 1.51 31.54
N ARG A 70 -7.48 1.68 32.55
CA ARG A 70 -7.08 2.26 33.84
C ARG A 70 -6.01 1.40 34.52
N LEU A 71 -6.25 0.10 34.63
CA LEU A 71 -5.30 -0.84 35.25
C LEU A 71 -3.96 -0.88 34.50
N ARG A 72 -3.97 -0.79 33.16
CA ARG A 72 -2.74 -0.74 32.36
C ARG A 72 -1.93 0.54 32.61
N ARG A 73 -2.60 1.70 32.72
CA ARG A 73 -1.95 2.97 33.07
C ARG A 73 -1.31 2.90 34.45
N ASP A 74 -2.05 2.38 35.43
CA ASP A 74 -1.57 2.24 36.81
C ASP A 74 -0.38 1.27 36.89
N LEU A 75 -0.44 0.13 36.19
CA LEU A 75 0.66 -0.84 36.12
C LEU A 75 1.92 -0.24 35.47
N ALA A 76 1.77 0.56 34.42
CA ALA A 76 2.89 1.22 33.75
C ALA A 76 3.56 2.26 34.66
N GLU A 77 2.78 3.05 35.40
CA GLU A 77 3.33 3.99 36.38
C GLU A 77 4.03 3.24 37.52
N GLN A 78 3.46 2.15 38.04
CA GLN A 78 4.12 1.33 39.07
C GLN A 78 5.46 0.75 38.59
N ARG A 79 5.52 0.23 37.35
CA ARG A 79 6.76 -0.26 36.75
C ARG A 79 7.81 0.85 36.62
N TYR A 80 7.41 2.02 36.15
CA TYR A 80 8.29 3.18 36.06
C TYR A 80 8.83 3.59 37.43
N GLN A 81 7.98 3.66 38.46
CA GLN A 81 8.40 3.96 39.83
C GLN A 81 9.40 2.93 40.37
N ALA A 82 9.17 1.63 40.12
CA ALA A 82 10.09 0.57 40.50
C ALA A 82 11.45 0.67 39.79
N GLU A 83 11.46 0.97 38.49
CA GLU A 83 12.68 1.19 37.71
C GLU A 83 13.45 2.42 38.19
N VAL A 84 12.76 3.54 38.48
CA VAL A 84 13.35 4.74 39.07
C VAL A 84 13.94 4.45 40.44
N ALA A 85 13.25 3.69 41.28
CA ALA A 85 13.75 3.31 42.60
C ALA A 85 15.02 2.45 42.49
N LYS A 86 15.04 1.46 41.58
CA LYS A 86 16.21 0.62 41.28
C LYS A 86 17.37 1.43 40.70
N TRP A 87 17.08 2.39 39.83
CA TRP A 87 18.06 3.34 39.31
C TRP A 87 18.63 4.26 40.41
N LYS A 88 17.80 4.78 41.32
CA LYS A 88 18.27 5.57 42.48
C LYS A 88 19.19 4.73 43.37
N LEU A 89 18.80 3.49 43.69
CA LEU A 89 19.60 2.58 44.51
C LEU A 89 20.97 2.29 43.87
N SER A 90 20.98 1.92 42.59
CA SER A 90 22.22 1.64 41.85
C SER A 90 23.09 2.90 41.68
N SER A 91 22.48 4.07 41.49
CA SER A 91 23.20 5.35 41.44
C SER A 91 23.87 5.72 42.76
N VAL A 92 23.23 5.43 43.89
CA VAL A 92 23.80 5.60 45.24
C VAL A 92 24.97 4.63 45.47
N GLN A 93 24.85 3.36 45.05
CA GLN A 93 25.94 2.37 45.16
C GLN A 93 27.18 2.75 44.35
N VAL A 94 27.00 3.41 43.20
CA VAL A 94 28.10 3.87 42.32
C VAL A 94 28.69 5.21 42.79
N ALA A 95 28.00 5.94 43.69
CA ALA A 95 28.48 7.19 44.26
C ALA A 95 29.81 7.00 45.01
N ARG A 96 30.77 7.92 44.78
CA ARG A 96 32.13 7.82 45.33
C ARG A 96 32.13 7.64 46.85
N TRP A 97 31.27 8.36 47.56
CA TRP A 97 31.16 8.29 49.01
C TRP A 97 30.66 6.94 49.54
N SER A 98 29.72 6.28 48.85
CA SER A 98 29.26 4.93 49.22
C SER A 98 30.38 3.90 49.04
N ARG A 99 31.10 3.97 47.91
CA ARG A 99 32.23 3.06 47.62
C ARG A 99 33.43 3.27 48.56
N LEU A 100 33.68 4.51 48.98
CA LEU A 100 34.69 4.82 49.98
C LEU A 100 34.28 4.29 51.36
N GLY A 101 33.01 4.46 51.75
CA GLY A 101 32.47 3.91 52.99
C GLY A 101 32.58 2.37 53.05
N ASP A 102 32.21 1.69 51.97
CA ASP A 102 32.34 0.22 51.87
C ASP A 102 33.80 -0.24 51.89
N ALA A 103 34.71 0.48 51.23
CA ALA A 103 36.14 0.17 51.26
C ALA A 103 36.74 0.33 52.67
N ILE A 104 36.32 1.35 53.43
CA ILE A 104 36.74 1.54 54.82
C ILE A 104 36.19 0.43 55.71
N LYS A 105 34.92 0.09 55.56
CA LYS A 105 34.25 -0.96 56.34
C LYS A 105 34.86 -2.34 56.10
N THR A 106 35.13 -2.68 54.84
CA THR A 106 35.68 -3.99 54.45
C THR A 106 37.21 -4.10 54.61
N GLY A 107 37.92 -2.97 54.62
CA GLY A 107 39.37 -2.91 54.77
C GLY A 107 39.88 -2.79 56.22
N LYS A 108 38.99 -2.71 57.22
CA LYS A 108 39.32 -2.39 58.62
C LYS A 108 40.39 -3.29 59.26
N SER A 109 40.55 -4.52 58.78
CA SER A 109 41.52 -5.51 59.31
C SER A 109 42.75 -5.77 58.42
N ASN A 110 42.85 -5.14 57.23
CA ASN A 110 43.99 -5.34 56.34
C ASN A 110 44.36 -4.04 55.58
N PRO A 111 45.50 -3.41 55.91
CA PRO A 111 45.88 -2.09 55.38
C PRO A 111 46.15 -2.11 53.86
N VAL A 112 46.65 -3.22 53.31
CA VAL A 112 46.88 -3.35 51.86
C VAL A 112 45.55 -3.45 51.10
N ARG A 113 44.57 -4.17 51.67
CA ARG A 113 43.23 -4.31 51.09
C ARG A 113 42.45 -3.01 51.16
N LEU A 114 42.61 -2.26 52.26
CA LEU A 114 42.05 -0.91 52.42
C LEU A 114 42.62 0.06 51.37
N ALA A 115 43.95 0.10 51.21
CA ALA A 115 44.60 0.98 50.23
C ALA A 115 44.17 0.67 48.78
N ARG A 116 44.04 -0.62 48.43
CA ARG A 116 43.56 -1.06 47.11
C ARG A 116 42.07 -0.73 46.91
N GLY A 117 41.24 -0.91 47.94
CA GLY A 117 39.82 -0.56 47.93
C GLY A 117 39.58 0.95 47.75
N LEU A 118 40.33 1.79 48.47
CA LEU A 118 40.26 3.26 48.35
C LEU A 118 40.70 3.76 46.97
N ARG A 119 41.78 3.21 46.40
CA ARG A 119 42.19 3.52 45.00
C ARG A 119 41.13 3.11 43.98
N GLY A 120 40.47 1.96 44.18
CA GLY A 120 39.37 1.51 43.33
C GLY A 120 38.13 2.41 43.42
N ALA A 121 37.76 2.83 44.63
CA ALA A 121 36.63 3.73 44.88
C ALA A 121 36.86 5.17 44.34
N ALA A 122 38.11 5.62 44.29
CA ALA A 122 38.48 6.93 43.76
C ALA A 122 38.33 7.05 42.23
N ARG A 123 38.30 5.93 41.49
CA ARG A 123 38.15 5.92 40.03
C ARG A 123 36.72 6.28 39.59
N PRO A 124 36.56 7.04 38.49
CA PRO A 124 35.25 7.38 37.94
C PRO A 124 34.54 6.09 37.49
N ALA A 125 33.28 5.95 37.89
CA ALA A 125 32.44 4.83 37.50
C ALA A 125 31.26 5.37 36.67
N LYS A 126 30.94 4.67 35.59
CA LYS A 126 29.87 5.06 34.67
C LYS A 126 28.53 5.02 35.41
N ARG A 127 27.84 6.18 35.49
CA ARG A 127 26.51 6.24 36.11
C ARG A 127 25.49 5.56 35.19
N PRO A 128 24.54 4.78 35.75
CA PRO A 128 23.46 4.22 34.96
C PRO A 128 22.58 5.35 34.41
N ALA A 129 22.13 5.22 33.16
CA ALA A 129 21.24 6.20 32.52
C ALA A 129 19.87 6.22 33.23
N ALA A 130 19.27 7.40 33.35
CA ALA A 130 17.96 7.53 33.97
C ALA A 130 16.89 6.83 33.10
N PRO A 131 15.97 6.05 33.70
CA PRO A 131 14.89 5.41 32.96
C PRO A 131 13.98 6.48 32.36
N LYS A 132 13.67 6.36 31.07
CA LYS A 132 12.74 7.24 30.36
C LYS A 132 11.32 6.70 30.52
N ARG A 133 10.33 7.60 30.73
CA ARG A 133 8.92 7.22 30.72
C ARG A 133 8.57 6.66 29.34
N GLN A 134 8.25 5.37 29.27
CA GLN A 134 7.70 4.80 28.05
C GLN A 134 6.20 5.15 27.97
N PRO A 135 5.70 5.65 26.83
CA PRO A 135 4.27 5.87 26.67
C PRO A 135 3.54 4.54 26.82
N VAL A 136 2.44 4.52 27.58
CA VAL A 136 1.57 3.35 27.67
C VAL A 136 1.07 3.08 26.25
N PRO A 137 1.31 1.88 25.67
CA PRO A 137 0.76 1.56 24.38
C PRO A 137 -0.76 1.60 24.52
N VAL A 138 -1.38 2.64 23.94
CA VAL A 138 -2.82 2.70 23.77
C VAL A 138 -3.17 1.43 23.02
N LYS A 139 -4.07 0.60 23.59
CA LYS A 139 -4.69 -0.47 22.82
C LYS A 139 -5.44 0.31 21.76
N SER A 140 -4.87 0.44 20.56
CA SER A 140 -5.68 0.93 19.46
C SER A 140 -6.89 0.00 19.47
N THR A 141 -8.10 0.56 19.54
CA THR A 141 -9.23 -0.10 18.89
C THR A 141 -8.64 -0.59 17.59
N SER A 142 -8.62 -1.91 17.36
CA SER A 142 -7.85 -2.49 16.27
C SER A 142 -8.45 -1.93 14.99
N ARG A 143 -7.94 -0.78 14.59
CA ARG A 143 -8.45 -0.01 13.47
C ARG A 143 -8.16 -0.94 12.33
N ALA A 144 -9.22 -1.44 11.70
CA ALA A 144 -9.11 -2.52 10.74
C ALA A 144 -8.00 -2.15 9.77
N VAL A 145 -6.87 -2.88 9.85
CA VAL A 145 -5.71 -2.56 9.03
C VAL A 145 -6.15 -2.82 7.58
N PRO A 146 -6.03 -1.84 6.68
CA PRO A 146 -6.42 -2.04 5.29
C PRO A 146 -5.79 -3.31 4.74
N GLY A 147 -6.64 -4.20 4.23
CA GLY A 147 -6.22 -5.45 3.60
C GLY A 147 -6.03 -6.67 4.53
N ALA A 148 -6.30 -6.57 5.84
CA ALA A 148 -6.19 -7.73 6.74
C ALA A 148 -7.15 -8.87 6.38
N SER A 149 -8.40 -8.54 6.00
CA SER A 149 -9.39 -9.49 5.49
C SER A 149 -9.18 -9.83 4.00
N PHE A 150 -8.37 -9.06 3.28
CA PHE A 150 -8.11 -9.21 1.86
C PHE A 150 -6.80 -9.98 1.65
N GLN A 151 -6.81 -11.28 1.97
CA GLN A 151 -5.66 -12.15 1.86
C GLN A 151 -6.04 -13.45 1.15
N ALA A 152 -5.14 -13.95 0.31
CA ALA A 152 -5.33 -15.23 -0.36
C ALA A 152 -5.35 -16.40 0.64
N THR A 153 -6.33 -17.29 0.47
CA THR A 153 -6.55 -18.48 1.29
C THR A 153 -6.17 -19.77 0.57
N THR A 154 -6.11 -19.76 -0.77
CA THR A 154 -5.88 -20.98 -1.56
C THR A 154 -4.40 -21.15 -1.90
N SER A 155 -3.86 -22.35 -1.63
CA SER A 155 -2.43 -22.65 -1.79
C SER A 155 -2.12 -23.67 -2.88
N THR A 156 -3.07 -24.12 -3.69
CA THR A 156 -2.80 -25.15 -4.71
C THR A 156 -3.29 -24.68 -6.07
N ARG A 157 -2.47 -24.90 -7.11
CA ARG A 157 -2.79 -24.64 -8.52
C ARG A 157 -2.59 -25.92 -9.31
N THR A 158 -3.56 -26.26 -10.16
CA THR A 158 -3.46 -27.41 -11.03
C THR A 158 -3.21 -26.93 -12.45
N VAL A 159 -2.10 -27.32 -13.06
CA VAL A 159 -1.76 -27.00 -14.44
C VAL A 159 -1.37 -28.28 -15.16
N GLY A 160 -2.05 -28.60 -16.26
CA GLY A 160 -1.77 -29.81 -17.04
C GLY A 160 -1.86 -31.11 -16.24
N GLY A 161 -2.74 -31.17 -15.23
CA GLY A 161 -2.88 -32.34 -14.33
C GLY A 161 -1.90 -32.37 -13.15
N THR A 162 -0.90 -31.48 -13.12
CA THR A 162 0.06 -31.38 -12.02
C THR A 162 -0.41 -30.38 -10.98
N SER A 163 -0.51 -30.80 -9.71
CA SER A 163 -0.83 -29.92 -8.58
C SER A 163 0.44 -29.28 -8.01
N VAL A 164 0.52 -27.96 -8.06
CA VAL A 164 1.60 -27.15 -7.50
C VAL A 164 1.12 -26.45 -6.24
N LYS A 165 1.82 -26.65 -5.13
CA LYS A 165 1.52 -25.99 -3.86
C LYS A 165 2.25 -24.65 -3.77
N LEU A 166 1.50 -23.56 -3.76
CA LEU A 166 1.97 -22.17 -3.64
C LEU A 166 1.76 -21.64 -2.22
N LYS A 167 2.74 -20.89 -1.72
CA LYS A 167 2.51 -20.03 -0.55
C LYS A 167 1.68 -18.82 -1.02
N PRO A 168 0.52 -18.52 -0.41
CA PRO A 168 -0.29 -17.38 -0.83
C PRO A 168 0.48 -16.07 -0.73
N PHE A 169 0.31 -15.20 -1.73
CA PHE A 169 0.87 -13.85 -1.70
C PHE A 169 0.20 -13.06 -0.56
N ARG A 170 1.02 -12.40 0.25
CA ARG A 170 0.55 -11.52 1.32
C ARG A 170 0.57 -10.10 0.81
N VAL A 171 -0.62 -9.55 0.60
CA VAL A 171 -0.74 -8.15 0.20
C VAL A 171 -0.21 -7.29 1.35
N PRO A 172 0.75 -6.38 1.08
CA PRO A 172 1.27 -5.50 2.10
C PRO A 172 0.16 -4.75 2.82
N THR A 173 0.24 -4.72 4.14
CA THR A 173 -0.60 -3.84 4.95
C THR A 173 0.04 -2.47 5.01
N GLY A 174 -0.77 -1.42 5.10
CA GLY A 174 -0.29 -0.05 5.15
C GLY A 174 -1.44 0.93 5.38
N PRO A 175 -1.14 2.20 5.69
CA PRO A 175 -2.17 3.21 5.75
C PRO A 175 -2.81 3.39 4.37
N ASN A 176 -4.08 3.80 4.36
CA ASN A 176 -4.71 4.29 3.14
C ASN A 176 -3.99 5.54 2.65
N THR A 177 -4.02 5.77 1.34
CA THR A 177 -3.46 6.98 0.72
C THR A 177 -4.13 8.25 1.26
N ARG A 178 -5.45 8.23 1.44
CA ARG A 178 -6.27 9.34 1.97
C ARG A 178 -7.06 8.87 3.19
N PRO A 179 -6.43 8.73 4.36
CA PRO A 179 -7.08 8.17 5.55
C PRO A 179 -8.15 9.09 6.16
N HIS A 180 -8.29 10.31 5.65
CA HIS A 180 -9.31 11.28 6.03
C HIS A 180 -10.60 11.16 5.20
N LEU A 181 -10.56 10.44 4.07
CA LEU A 181 -11.75 10.15 3.28
C LEU A 181 -12.33 8.78 3.67
N THR A 182 -13.64 8.74 3.73
CA THR A 182 -14.45 7.52 3.88
C THR A 182 -15.39 7.42 2.69
N VAL A 183 -15.37 6.28 2.00
CA VAL A 183 -16.16 6.04 0.78
C VAL A 183 -16.98 4.76 0.96
N ALA A 184 -18.27 4.85 0.67
CA ALA A 184 -19.14 3.69 0.54
C ALA A 184 -18.99 3.12 -0.86
N VAL A 185 -18.63 1.84 -0.97
CA VAL A 185 -18.32 1.19 -2.25
C VAL A 185 -19.22 -0.02 -2.45
N VAL A 186 -19.91 -0.04 -3.59
CA VAL A 186 -20.58 -1.23 -4.14
C VAL A 186 -19.80 -1.60 -5.40
N ALA A 187 -19.00 -2.67 -5.34
CA ALA A 187 -18.12 -3.04 -6.43
C ALA A 187 -17.89 -4.56 -6.47
N GLU A 188 -17.52 -5.05 -7.65
CA GLU A 188 -16.98 -6.38 -7.88
C GLU A 188 -15.63 -6.53 -7.13
N PRO A 189 -15.21 -7.76 -6.77
CA PRO A 189 -14.01 -7.98 -5.96
C PRO A 189 -12.71 -7.38 -6.52
N HIS A 190 -12.60 -7.27 -7.85
CA HIS A 190 -11.46 -6.67 -8.53
C HIS A 190 -11.40 -5.15 -8.28
N ALA A 191 -12.44 -4.42 -8.67
CA ALA A 191 -12.53 -2.98 -8.49
C ALA A 191 -12.49 -2.57 -7.02
N GLU A 192 -13.17 -3.32 -6.15
CA GLU A 192 -13.09 -3.15 -4.70
C GLU A 192 -11.64 -3.17 -4.21
N ALA A 193 -10.83 -4.13 -4.67
CA ALA A 193 -9.45 -4.28 -4.25
C ALA A 193 -8.54 -3.15 -4.75
N LEU A 194 -8.84 -2.57 -5.92
CA LEU A 194 -8.12 -1.42 -6.45
C LEU A 194 -8.37 -0.16 -5.63
N LEU A 195 -9.58 0.01 -5.09
CA LEU A 195 -10.00 1.20 -4.32
C LEU A 195 -9.70 1.10 -2.83
N ARG A 196 -9.60 -0.12 -2.29
CA ARG A 196 -9.43 -0.41 -0.84
C ARG A 196 -8.28 0.33 -0.16
N TYR A 197 -7.25 0.71 -0.90
CA TYR A 197 -6.06 1.37 -0.35
C TYR A 197 -6.08 2.89 -0.54
N GLU A 198 -7.06 3.43 -1.26
CA GLU A 198 -7.13 4.86 -1.56
C GLU A 198 -7.72 5.67 -0.42
N TRP A 199 -8.64 5.08 0.36
CA TRP A 199 -9.42 5.72 1.42
C TRP A 199 -9.94 4.68 2.42
N ARG A 200 -10.57 5.12 3.51
CA ARG A 200 -11.37 4.20 4.33
C ARG A 200 -12.59 3.76 3.54
N GLN A 201 -12.81 2.45 3.49
CA GLN A 201 -13.80 1.88 2.60
C GLN A 201 -14.83 1.09 3.40
N THR A 202 -16.10 1.47 3.22
CA THR A 202 -17.26 0.76 3.77
C THR A 202 -17.89 -0.05 2.64
N THR A 203 -17.93 -1.37 2.78
CA THR A 203 -18.50 -2.31 1.79
C THR A 203 -19.48 -3.27 2.45
N GLY A 204 -20.18 -4.08 1.65
CA GLY A 204 -21.03 -5.17 2.13
C GLY A 204 -22.40 -4.76 2.68
N PHE A 205 -22.76 -3.48 2.59
CA PHE A 205 -24.11 -3.03 2.90
C PHE A 205 -25.09 -3.38 1.77
N THR A 206 -26.36 -3.53 2.11
CA THR A 206 -27.44 -3.99 1.22
C THR A 206 -28.54 -2.93 1.12
N PRO A 207 -29.48 -3.05 0.15
CA PRO A 207 -30.66 -2.18 0.11
C PRO A 207 -31.47 -2.15 1.41
N ARG A 208 -31.41 -3.21 2.22
CA ARG A 208 -32.19 -3.34 3.46
C ARG A 208 -31.53 -2.73 4.68
N ASP A 209 -30.21 -2.53 4.67
CA ASP A 209 -29.47 -2.14 5.87
C ASP A 209 -28.45 -1.03 5.67
N PHE A 210 -28.34 -0.46 4.45
CA PHE A 210 -27.42 0.64 4.16
C PHE A 210 -27.57 1.80 5.14
N ALA A 211 -28.80 2.19 5.50
CA ALA A 211 -29.02 3.34 6.38
C ALA A 211 -28.40 3.10 7.77
N ARG A 212 -28.48 1.88 8.29
CA ARG A 212 -27.85 1.49 9.56
C ARG A 212 -26.33 1.42 9.43
N VAL A 213 -25.83 0.76 8.39
CA VAL A 213 -24.38 0.53 8.19
C VAL A 213 -23.66 1.86 7.91
N LEU A 214 -24.19 2.69 7.02
CA LEU A 214 -23.58 3.96 6.61
C LEU A 214 -23.75 5.06 7.66
N SER A 215 -24.67 4.92 8.62
CA SER A 215 -24.78 5.87 9.74
C SER A 215 -23.68 5.71 10.80
N ALA A 216 -23.01 4.55 10.87
CA ALA A 216 -21.91 4.33 11.82
C ALA A 216 -20.67 5.17 11.47
N GLU A 217 -20.36 5.31 10.18
CA GLU A 217 -19.33 6.21 9.66
C GLU A 217 -19.83 6.82 8.34
N VAL A 218 -20.35 8.04 8.41
CA VAL A 218 -20.97 8.72 7.26
C VAL A 218 -19.93 8.92 6.15
N PRO A 219 -20.15 8.38 4.94
CA PRO A 219 -19.20 8.49 3.85
C PRO A 219 -19.24 9.89 3.20
N HIS A 220 -18.13 10.29 2.59
CA HIS A 220 -18.02 11.52 1.80
C HIS A 220 -18.44 11.29 0.34
N LEU A 221 -18.33 10.04 -0.11
CA LEU A 221 -18.59 9.60 -1.48
C LEU A 221 -19.27 8.23 -1.44
N LEU A 222 -20.29 8.06 -2.28
CA LEU A 222 -20.83 6.78 -2.68
C LEU A 222 -20.32 6.47 -4.09
N LEU A 223 -19.63 5.34 -4.25
CA LEU A 223 -19.14 4.84 -5.54
C LEU A 223 -19.76 3.48 -5.82
N VAL A 224 -20.53 3.39 -6.90
CA VAL A 224 -21.25 2.17 -7.29
C VAL A 224 -20.79 1.72 -8.66
N GLU A 225 -20.17 0.56 -8.75
CA GLU A 225 -19.80 -0.09 -10.01
C GLU A 225 -21.05 -0.67 -10.71
N SER A 226 -20.97 -0.84 -12.03
CA SER A 226 -21.89 -1.67 -12.82
C SER A 226 -21.77 -3.17 -12.47
N VAL A 227 -22.11 -3.53 -11.23
CA VAL A 227 -22.04 -4.91 -10.72
C VAL A 227 -23.10 -5.78 -11.39
N THR A 228 -22.77 -7.06 -11.59
CA THR A 228 -23.69 -8.03 -12.21
C THR A 228 -24.20 -9.10 -11.25
N HIS A 229 -23.75 -9.05 -10.00
CA HIS A 229 -24.05 -10.01 -8.96
C HIS A 229 -24.08 -9.31 -7.59
N GLY A 230 -24.64 -10.00 -6.58
CA GLY A 230 -24.78 -9.46 -5.24
C GLY A 230 -26.06 -8.64 -5.03
N PRO A 231 -26.24 -8.06 -3.83
CA PRO A 231 -27.53 -7.54 -3.36
C PRO A 231 -28.03 -6.29 -4.10
N TRP A 232 -27.17 -5.63 -4.88
CA TRP A 232 -27.50 -4.42 -5.64
C TRP A 232 -27.69 -4.69 -7.14
N ALA A 233 -27.41 -5.90 -7.63
CA ALA A 233 -27.35 -6.17 -9.07
C ALA A 233 -28.69 -5.98 -9.79
N GLU A 234 -29.79 -6.42 -9.18
CA GLU A 234 -31.13 -6.25 -9.74
C GLU A 234 -31.53 -4.77 -9.77
N GLU A 235 -31.34 -4.06 -8.65
CA GLU A 235 -31.67 -2.63 -8.55
C GLU A 235 -30.81 -1.73 -9.43
N LEU A 236 -29.63 -2.17 -9.87
CA LEU A 236 -28.81 -1.41 -10.83
C LEU A 236 -29.20 -1.63 -12.28
N ARG A 237 -29.89 -2.73 -12.59
CA ARG A 237 -30.50 -2.96 -13.92
C ARG A 237 -31.85 -2.29 -14.01
N GLU A 238 -32.67 -2.49 -12.99
CA GLU A 238 -34.02 -1.95 -12.88
C GLU A 238 -34.12 -1.17 -11.56
N PRO A 239 -33.95 0.17 -11.59
CA PRO A 239 -33.88 0.99 -10.38
C PRO A 239 -35.12 0.83 -9.50
N GLY A 240 -34.92 0.27 -8.31
CA GLY A 240 -35.95 0.02 -7.31
C GLY A 240 -36.00 1.05 -6.17
N GLU A 241 -36.83 0.76 -5.17
CA GLU A 241 -36.98 1.60 -3.97
C GLU A 241 -35.70 1.69 -3.14
N GLY A 242 -34.87 0.64 -3.09
CA GLY A 242 -33.67 0.59 -2.28
C GLY A 242 -32.56 1.52 -2.78
N LEU A 243 -32.28 1.51 -4.08
CA LEU A 243 -31.34 2.40 -4.75
C LEU A 243 -31.83 3.85 -4.66
N THR A 244 -33.12 4.07 -4.87
CA THR A 244 -33.73 5.40 -4.73
C THR A 244 -33.58 5.92 -3.30
N ALA A 245 -33.87 5.08 -2.29
CA ALA A 245 -33.72 5.43 -0.88
C ALA A 245 -32.25 5.71 -0.51
N LEU A 246 -31.30 4.93 -1.03
CA LEU A 246 -29.86 5.16 -0.83
C LEU A 246 -29.43 6.53 -1.39
N LEU A 247 -29.82 6.85 -2.62
CA LEU A 247 -29.45 8.10 -3.28
C LEU A 247 -30.12 9.31 -2.60
N SER A 248 -31.37 9.19 -2.17
CA SER A 248 -32.04 10.21 -1.36
C SER A 248 -31.34 10.42 -0.02
N TRP A 249 -30.97 9.33 0.67
CA TRP A 249 -30.22 9.40 1.94
C TRP A 249 -28.86 10.09 1.78
N CYS A 250 -28.18 9.86 0.65
CA CYS A 250 -26.95 10.55 0.27
C CYS A 250 -27.19 12.04 0.01
N ALA A 251 -28.22 12.39 -0.76
CA ALA A 251 -28.55 13.78 -1.09
C ALA A 251 -28.88 14.62 0.16
N GLU A 252 -29.66 14.08 1.10
CA GLU A 252 -29.97 14.72 2.39
C GLU A 252 -28.73 15.08 3.23
N ARG A 253 -27.63 14.35 3.03
CA ARG A 253 -26.38 14.49 3.80
C ARG A 253 -25.25 15.13 3.00
N GLY A 254 -25.51 15.56 1.76
CA GLY A 254 -24.50 16.16 0.88
C GLY A 254 -23.39 15.18 0.45
N ILE A 255 -23.71 13.89 0.37
CA ILE A 255 -22.76 12.84 -0.03
C ILE A 255 -22.73 12.76 -1.55
N ARG A 256 -21.54 12.88 -2.14
CA ARG A 256 -21.37 12.81 -3.60
C ARG A 256 -21.65 11.39 -4.11
N THR A 257 -22.26 11.27 -5.28
CA THR A 257 -22.64 9.96 -5.83
C THR A 257 -22.01 9.74 -7.21
N VAL A 258 -21.32 8.62 -7.37
CA VAL A 258 -20.64 8.22 -8.61
C VAL A 258 -21.09 6.82 -9.04
N PHE A 259 -21.54 6.71 -10.28
CA PHE A 259 -21.72 5.43 -10.96
C PHE A 259 -20.49 5.13 -11.82
N TRP A 260 -19.84 3.98 -11.60
CA TRP A 260 -18.66 3.54 -12.33
C TRP A 260 -18.97 2.36 -13.26
N HIS A 261 -19.10 2.63 -14.54
CA HIS A 261 -19.34 1.60 -15.54
C HIS A 261 -18.03 0.89 -15.92
N THR A 262 -17.91 -0.39 -15.60
CA THR A 262 -16.71 -1.21 -15.86
C THR A 262 -16.94 -2.34 -16.84
N ARG A 263 -18.19 -2.78 -17.01
CA ARG A 263 -18.59 -3.91 -17.87
C ARG A 263 -20.07 -3.86 -18.24
N GLY A 264 -20.45 -4.67 -19.22
CA GLY A 264 -21.83 -4.79 -19.72
C GLY A 264 -22.16 -3.72 -20.76
N GLU A 265 -23.39 -3.75 -21.27
CA GLU A 265 -23.89 -2.77 -22.22
C GLU A 265 -24.40 -1.52 -21.49
N VAL A 266 -24.27 -0.35 -22.12
CA VAL A 266 -24.69 0.92 -21.51
C VAL A 266 -26.19 0.94 -21.23
N GLY A 267 -27.00 0.37 -22.14
CA GLY A 267 -28.46 0.34 -22.01
C GLY A 267 -28.95 -0.35 -20.72
N ASP A 268 -28.26 -1.41 -20.30
CA ASP A 268 -28.63 -2.20 -19.12
C ASP A 268 -28.54 -1.40 -17.82
N PHE A 269 -27.70 -0.36 -17.78
CA PHE A 269 -27.44 0.43 -16.58
C PHE A 269 -27.86 1.89 -16.72
N ALA A 270 -28.24 2.33 -17.92
CA ALA A 270 -28.51 3.73 -18.21
C ALA A 270 -29.55 4.30 -17.24
N ALA A 271 -30.62 3.55 -16.97
CA ALA A 271 -31.71 3.94 -16.08
C ALA A 271 -31.19 4.30 -14.67
N ALA A 272 -30.50 3.36 -14.01
CA ALA A 272 -29.93 3.55 -12.68
C ALA A 272 -28.81 4.58 -12.65
N ALA A 273 -27.88 4.55 -13.61
CA ALA A 273 -26.73 5.45 -13.66
C ALA A 273 -27.12 6.93 -13.75
N GLY A 274 -28.19 7.26 -14.46
CA GLY A 274 -28.66 8.66 -14.50
C GLY A 274 -29.34 9.15 -13.23
N LEU A 275 -29.49 8.31 -12.20
CA LEU A 275 -29.87 8.76 -10.87
C LEU A 275 -28.66 9.26 -10.05
N PHE A 276 -27.43 9.12 -10.54
CA PHE A 276 -26.22 9.58 -9.85
C PHE A 276 -25.85 11.00 -10.30
N GLU A 277 -25.02 11.69 -9.51
CA GLU A 277 -24.49 13.02 -9.88
C GLU A 277 -23.41 12.93 -10.96
N HIS A 278 -22.64 11.83 -10.93
CA HIS A 278 -21.49 11.63 -11.79
C HIS A 278 -21.50 10.20 -12.34
N ILE A 279 -21.26 10.07 -13.64
CA ILE A 279 -21.03 8.80 -14.33
C ILE A 279 -19.60 8.79 -14.82
N VAL A 280 -18.85 7.75 -14.47
CA VAL A 280 -17.52 7.50 -15.00
C VAL A 280 -17.48 6.12 -15.64
N THR A 281 -16.72 5.96 -16.72
CA THR A 281 -16.55 4.65 -17.38
C THR A 281 -15.09 4.22 -17.39
N ALA A 282 -14.84 2.94 -17.10
CA ALA A 282 -13.54 2.30 -17.31
C ALA A 282 -13.31 1.88 -18.77
N LEU A 283 -14.33 1.98 -19.61
CA LEU A 283 -14.33 1.54 -21.00
C LEU A 283 -14.36 2.77 -21.92
N PRO A 284 -13.23 3.21 -22.49
CA PRO A 284 -13.20 4.36 -23.41
C PRO A 284 -14.19 4.22 -24.59
N ARG A 285 -14.40 2.98 -25.07
CA ARG A 285 -15.34 2.67 -26.15
C ARG A 285 -16.80 2.96 -25.81
N SER A 286 -17.18 3.01 -24.53
CA SER A 286 -18.57 3.22 -24.11
C SER A 286 -18.92 4.69 -23.94
N VAL A 287 -17.96 5.62 -24.04
CA VAL A 287 -18.18 7.06 -23.83
C VAL A 287 -19.22 7.63 -24.79
N ALA A 288 -19.16 7.27 -26.08
CA ALA A 288 -20.13 7.73 -27.08
C ALA A 288 -21.54 7.19 -26.80
N ALA A 289 -21.65 5.92 -26.41
CA ALA A 289 -22.92 5.30 -26.06
C ALA A 289 -23.53 5.94 -24.80
N TRP A 290 -22.71 6.25 -23.79
CA TRP A 290 -23.15 7.01 -22.61
C TRP A 290 -23.64 8.42 -22.98
N GLY A 291 -22.91 9.14 -23.84
CA GLY A 291 -23.33 10.45 -24.32
C GLY A 291 -24.70 10.41 -25.00
N ALA A 292 -24.93 9.42 -25.87
CA ALA A 292 -26.22 9.22 -26.53
C ALA A 292 -27.34 8.85 -25.55
N ALA A 293 -27.08 7.92 -24.61
CA ALA A 293 -28.06 7.48 -23.63
C ALA A 293 -28.45 8.59 -22.64
N LEU A 294 -27.54 9.52 -22.32
CA LEU A 294 -27.83 10.68 -21.47
C LEU A 294 -28.60 11.76 -22.23
N ALA A 295 -28.30 11.96 -23.51
CA ALA A 295 -28.99 12.93 -24.36
C ALA A 295 -30.44 12.53 -24.70
N SER A 296 -30.75 11.23 -24.72
CA SER A 296 -32.10 10.73 -25.01
C SER A 296 -33.06 10.74 -23.82
N ARG A 297 -32.58 11.07 -22.60
CA ARG A 297 -33.44 11.13 -21.41
C ARG A 297 -34.08 12.51 -21.29
N GLU A 298 -35.38 12.51 -20.98
CA GLU A 298 -36.06 13.76 -20.61
C GLU A 298 -35.43 14.33 -19.33
N PRO A 299 -35.18 15.65 -19.27
CA PRO A 299 -34.70 16.28 -18.05
C PRO A 299 -35.75 16.11 -16.96
N ASP A 300 -35.41 15.34 -15.92
CA ASP A 300 -36.26 15.19 -14.76
C ASP A 300 -36.38 16.54 -14.05
N SER A 301 -37.61 17.00 -13.81
CA SER A 301 -37.85 18.38 -13.36
C SER A 301 -37.15 18.65 -12.01
N GLY A 302 -36.14 19.52 -12.02
CA GLY A 302 -35.37 19.89 -10.82
C GLY A 302 -34.08 19.12 -10.59
N ARG A 303 -33.70 18.17 -11.46
CA ARG A 303 -32.44 17.42 -11.35
C ARG A 303 -31.48 17.75 -12.49
N ARG A 304 -30.21 18.02 -12.16
CA ARG A 304 -29.15 18.26 -13.16
C ARG A 304 -28.74 16.93 -13.80
N SER A 305 -28.53 16.91 -15.12
CA SER A 305 -27.96 15.76 -15.81
C SER A 305 -26.59 15.38 -15.22
N PRO A 306 -26.28 14.07 -15.12
CA PRO A 306 -25.00 13.63 -14.58
C PRO A 306 -23.84 14.08 -15.46
N SER A 307 -22.69 14.38 -14.85
CA SER A 307 -21.46 14.56 -15.63
C SER A 307 -20.95 13.23 -16.14
N LEU A 308 -20.34 13.19 -17.33
CA LEU A 308 -19.69 12.00 -17.87
C LEU A 308 -18.16 12.15 -17.84
N GLY A 309 -17.46 11.18 -17.28
CA GLY A 309 -15.99 11.13 -17.20
C GLY A 309 -15.41 9.75 -17.52
N LEU A 310 -14.07 9.67 -17.52
CA LEU A 310 -13.33 8.43 -17.75
C LEU A 310 -12.54 8.06 -16.49
N LEU A 311 -12.73 6.83 -16.02
CA LEU A 311 -11.98 6.25 -14.91
C LEU A 311 -11.51 4.83 -15.30
N PRO A 312 -10.44 4.71 -16.11
CA PRO A 312 -9.95 3.42 -16.57
C PRO A 312 -9.32 2.63 -15.42
N PHE A 313 -9.35 1.30 -15.52
CA PHE A 313 -8.54 0.47 -14.63
C PHE A 313 -7.05 0.77 -14.82
N ALA A 314 -6.36 0.81 -13.69
CA ALA A 314 -4.93 1.05 -13.61
C ALA A 314 -4.30 0.14 -12.55
N VAL A 315 -2.97 0.14 -12.48
CA VAL A 315 -2.28 -0.61 -11.43
C VAL A 315 -2.48 0.08 -10.08
N GLN A 316 -2.89 -0.67 -9.06
CA GLN A 316 -2.88 -0.23 -7.67
C GLN A 316 -1.58 -0.72 -7.01
N PRO A 317 -0.60 0.16 -6.73
CA PRO A 317 0.72 -0.24 -6.25
C PRO A 317 0.69 -1.19 -5.04
N ARG A 318 -0.27 -1.04 -4.13
CA ARG A 318 -0.36 -1.91 -2.95
C ARG A 318 -0.61 -3.39 -3.30
N VAL A 319 -1.33 -3.69 -4.38
CA VAL A 319 -1.64 -5.07 -4.81
C VAL A 319 -0.80 -5.51 -6.01
N HIS A 320 -0.51 -4.58 -6.92
CA HIS A 320 0.28 -4.78 -8.13
C HIS A 320 1.70 -4.22 -7.92
N ASN A 321 2.55 -5.06 -7.36
CA ASN A 321 3.93 -4.73 -7.02
C ASN A 321 4.86 -5.92 -7.24
N PRO A 322 6.17 -5.64 -7.43
CA PRO A 322 7.15 -6.65 -7.76
C PRO A 322 7.60 -7.52 -6.57
N LEU A 323 6.91 -7.46 -5.42
CA LEU A 323 7.24 -8.32 -4.30
C LEU A 323 7.11 -9.80 -4.73
N PRO A 324 8.17 -10.62 -4.55
CA PRO A 324 8.19 -11.97 -5.05
C PRO A 324 7.25 -12.87 -4.23
N LEU A 325 6.82 -13.96 -4.85
CA LEU A 325 6.24 -15.07 -4.10
C LEU A 325 7.35 -15.79 -3.33
N ALA A 326 7.01 -16.43 -2.20
CA ALA A 326 7.99 -17.20 -1.45
C ALA A 326 8.34 -18.51 -2.20
N GLY A 327 9.62 -18.66 -2.57
CA GLY A 327 10.14 -19.78 -3.34
C GLY A 327 10.42 -19.39 -4.80
N ASP A 328 10.99 -20.32 -5.56
CA ASP A 328 11.30 -20.08 -6.96
C ASP A 328 10.04 -20.05 -7.83
N ARG A 329 10.13 -19.33 -8.96
CA ARG A 329 9.10 -19.34 -9.99
C ARG A 329 9.01 -20.75 -10.60
N PHE A 330 7.79 -21.17 -10.88
CA PHE A 330 7.51 -22.37 -11.65
C PHE A 330 8.07 -22.20 -13.07
N ASP A 331 9.05 -23.03 -13.42
CA ASP A 331 9.81 -22.95 -14.68
C ASP A 331 8.97 -23.41 -15.89
N ARG A 332 7.91 -22.65 -16.18
CA ARG A 332 7.02 -22.83 -17.32
C ARG A 332 6.39 -21.50 -17.71
N VAL A 333 6.18 -21.33 -19.01
CA VAL A 333 5.32 -20.27 -19.56
C VAL A 333 3.87 -20.73 -19.51
N LEU A 334 3.00 -19.98 -18.84
CA LEU A 334 1.57 -20.28 -18.75
C LEU A 334 0.76 -19.44 -19.72
N THR A 335 -0.36 -19.97 -20.23
CA THR A 335 -1.36 -19.14 -20.90
C THR A 335 -2.15 -18.33 -19.86
N LEU A 336 -2.82 -17.26 -20.30
CA LEU A 336 -3.66 -16.46 -19.41
C LEU A 336 -4.80 -17.29 -18.77
N GLU A 337 -5.34 -18.28 -19.48
CA GLU A 337 -6.40 -19.17 -18.98
C GLU A 337 -5.87 -20.13 -17.90
N GLU A 338 -4.68 -20.72 -18.11
CA GLU A 338 -4.02 -21.56 -17.09
C GLU A 338 -3.64 -20.75 -15.85
N LEU A 339 -3.25 -19.49 -16.06
CA LEU A 339 -2.90 -18.57 -14.99
C LEU A 339 -4.12 -18.15 -14.16
N LEU A 340 -5.26 -17.88 -14.82
CA LEU A 340 -6.43 -17.26 -14.22
C LEU A 340 -7.69 -18.11 -14.42
N PRO A 341 -7.77 -19.31 -13.81
CA PRO A 341 -8.98 -20.11 -13.87
C PRO A 341 -10.15 -19.37 -13.21
N GLY A 342 -11.34 -19.47 -13.80
CA GLY A 342 -12.50 -18.61 -13.46
C GLY A 342 -13.05 -18.71 -12.03
N HIS A 343 -12.57 -19.67 -11.22
CA HIS A 343 -12.97 -19.85 -9.82
C HIS A 343 -12.07 -19.11 -8.82
N LEU A 344 -11.00 -18.45 -9.27
CA LEU A 344 -10.09 -17.74 -8.35
C LEU A 344 -10.78 -16.51 -7.75
N SER A 345 -10.67 -16.39 -6.42
CA SER A 345 -10.91 -15.11 -5.75
C SER A 345 -9.86 -14.09 -6.22
N TYR A 346 -10.18 -12.80 -6.14
CA TYR A 346 -9.21 -11.79 -6.58
C TYR A 346 -7.90 -11.77 -5.75
N PRO A 347 -7.89 -11.99 -4.41
CA PRO A 347 -6.65 -12.25 -3.69
C PRO A 347 -5.82 -13.42 -4.25
N ASP A 348 -6.50 -14.50 -4.67
CA ASP A 348 -5.85 -15.67 -5.28
C ASP A 348 -5.27 -15.38 -6.67
N VAL A 349 -5.88 -14.45 -7.42
CA VAL A 349 -5.33 -13.89 -8.68
C VAL A 349 -3.99 -13.21 -8.44
N LEU A 350 -3.84 -12.42 -7.37
CA LEU A 350 -2.57 -11.77 -7.02
C LEU A 350 -1.45 -12.77 -6.73
N THR A 351 -1.79 -13.92 -6.13
CA THR A 351 -0.85 -15.05 -6.00
C THR A 351 -0.49 -15.61 -7.37
N SER A 352 -1.51 -15.79 -8.23
CA SER A 352 -1.31 -16.36 -9.57
C SER A 352 -0.45 -15.49 -10.47
N TYR A 353 -0.48 -14.17 -10.32
CA TYR A 353 0.37 -13.27 -11.10
C TYR A 353 1.87 -13.43 -10.88
N ARG A 354 2.33 -14.11 -9.82
CA ARG A 354 3.73 -14.08 -9.38
C ARG A 354 4.47 -15.41 -9.46
N TRP A 355 3.76 -16.52 -9.63
CA TRP A 355 4.38 -17.84 -9.54
C TRP A 355 4.98 -18.41 -10.82
N PRO A 356 4.55 -18.08 -12.07
CA PRO A 356 5.18 -18.68 -13.25
C PRO A 356 6.46 -17.94 -13.64
N ARG A 357 7.29 -18.60 -14.46
CA ARG A 357 8.46 -17.98 -15.11
C ARG A 357 8.05 -16.86 -16.06
N ALA A 358 7.01 -17.07 -16.85
CA ALA A 358 6.44 -16.08 -17.75
C ALA A 358 4.98 -16.40 -18.07
N VAL A 359 4.27 -15.44 -18.67
CA VAL A 359 2.87 -15.58 -19.09
C VAL A 359 2.73 -15.19 -20.55
N TYR A 360 2.05 -16.01 -21.34
CA TYR A 360 1.59 -15.65 -22.67
C TYR A 360 0.20 -15.00 -22.60
N CYS A 361 0.11 -13.76 -23.07
CA CYS A 361 -1.15 -13.03 -23.21
C CYS A 361 -1.61 -13.07 -24.67
N PRO A 362 -2.79 -13.63 -24.99
CA PRO A 362 -3.29 -13.66 -26.35
C PRO A 362 -3.58 -12.24 -26.89
N PRO A 363 -3.55 -12.03 -28.23
CA PRO A 363 -4.00 -10.78 -28.83
C PRO A 363 -5.42 -10.41 -28.37
N GLY A 364 -5.63 -9.14 -28.04
CA GLY A 364 -6.92 -8.65 -27.52
C GLY A 364 -7.06 -8.71 -26.00
N THR A 365 -6.08 -9.27 -25.26
CA THR A 365 -6.01 -9.15 -23.79
C THR A 365 -6.08 -7.67 -23.39
N GLU A 366 -6.84 -7.37 -22.34
CA GLU A 366 -7.03 -6.01 -21.89
C GLU A 366 -5.71 -5.36 -21.44
N VAL A 367 -5.50 -4.10 -21.84
CA VAL A 367 -4.25 -3.36 -21.54
C VAL A 367 -3.99 -3.28 -20.05
N TRP A 368 -5.03 -3.02 -19.26
CA TRP A 368 -4.92 -2.94 -17.81
C TRP A 368 -4.52 -4.29 -17.19
N ARG A 369 -4.98 -5.43 -17.75
CA ARG A 369 -4.63 -6.78 -17.29
C ARG A 369 -3.17 -7.11 -17.54
N MET A 370 -2.64 -6.72 -18.70
CA MET A 370 -1.20 -6.80 -18.99
C MET A 370 -0.38 -5.90 -18.06
N ALA A 371 -0.88 -4.71 -17.73
CA ALA A 371 -0.23 -3.79 -16.79
C ALA A 371 -0.16 -4.38 -15.37
N GLU A 372 -1.22 -5.05 -14.88
CA GLU A 372 -1.22 -5.74 -13.59
C GLU A 372 -0.14 -6.83 -13.52
N LEU A 373 -0.03 -7.67 -14.56
CA LEU A 373 1.00 -8.71 -14.67
C LEU A 373 2.41 -8.14 -14.68
N ALA A 374 2.63 -7.11 -15.50
CA ALA A 374 3.92 -6.43 -15.59
C ALA A 374 4.32 -5.78 -14.26
N ALA A 375 3.37 -5.15 -13.57
CA ALA A 375 3.61 -4.56 -12.25
C ALA A 375 3.93 -5.59 -11.16
N CYS A 376 3.54 -6.86 -11.34
CA CYS A 376 3.93 -7.98 -10.49
C CYS A 376 5.29 -8.59 -10.83
N GLY A 377 6.02 -8.01 -11.81
CA GLY A 377 7.37 -8.43 -12.19
C GLY A 377 7.43 -9.77 -12.95
N THR A 378 6.30 -10.26 -13.47
CA THR A 378 6.26 -11.48 -14.26
C THR A 378 6.46 -11.17 -15.75
N PRO A 379 7.47 -11.76 -16.42
CA PRO A 379 7.68 -11.57 -17.85
C PRO A 379 6.45 -11.95 -18.68
N ILE A 380 6.14 -11.12 -19.68
CA ILE A 380 5.12 -11.42 -20.69
C ILE A 380 5.82 -11.99 -21.93
N ALA A 381 5.49 -13.22 -22.29
CA ALA A 381 6.06 -13.97 -23.40
C ALA A 381 5.34 -13.67 -24.72
N ALA A 382 6.05 -13.80 -25.83
CA ALA A 382 5.52 -13.55 -27.18
C ALA A 382 4.76 -14.75 -27.80
N SER A 383 4.95 -15.98 -27.29
CA SER A 383 4.32 -17.20 -27.83
C SER A 383 3.99 -18.20 -26.70
N PRO A 384 2.88 -18.96 -26.81
CA PRO A 384 2.51 -19.98 -25.82
C PRO A 384 3.25 -21.31 -26.00
N ALA A 385 3.85 -21.55 -27.17
CA ALA A 385 4.42 -22.86 -27.58
C ALA A 385 5.94 -22.86 -27.80
N GLY A 386 6.66 -21.82 -27.37
CA GLY A 386 8.10 -21.77 -27.58
C GLY A 386 8.86 -22.69 -26.62
N PRO A 387 9.82 -23.54 -27.07
CA PRO A 387 10.95 -23.86 -26.21
C PRO A 387 11.61 -22.52 -25.81
N ALA A 388 12.37 -22.51 -24.71
CA ALA A 388 13.29 -21.41 -24.47
C ALA A 388 14.03 -21.10 -25.79
N PRO A 389 14.17 -19.83 -26.21
CA PRO A 389 14.98 -19.50 -27.38
C PRO A 389 16.33 -20.22 -27.22
N ASP A 390 16.74 -20.97 -28.25
CA ASP A 390 17.78 -22.01 -28.21
C ASP A 390 18.69 -21.94 -26.98
N ALA A 391 18.47 -22.85 -26.02
CA ALA A 391 19.32 -23.04 -24.84
C ALA A 391 20.79 -23.41 -25.18
N GLY A 392 21.15 -23.46 -26.47
CA GLY A 392 22.47 -23.81 -26.99
C GLY A 392 23.36 -22.63 -27.41
N THR A 393 22.90 -21.37 -27.40
CA THR A 393 23.72 -20.21 -27.83
C THR A 393 23.92 -19.13 -26.77
N VAL A 394 23.15 -19.13 -25.69
CA VAL A 394 23.28 -18.16 -24.60
C VAL A 394 23.52 -18.91 -23.28
N PRO A 395 24.59 -18.59 -22.52
CA PRO A 395 24.87 -19.23 -21.24
C PRO A 395 23.69 -19.09 -20.26
N PRO A 396 23.33 -20.14 -19.49
CA PRO A 396 22.37 -20.03 -18.39
C PRO A 396 22.81 -18.91 -17.43
N GLY A 397 21.90 -17.98 -17.11
CA GLY A 397 22.16 -16.75 -16.33
C GLY A 397 22.16 -15.45 -17.15
N VAL A 398 22.60 -15.47 -18.42
CA VAL A 398 22.54 -14.27 -19.30
C VAL A 398 21.11 -14.04 -19.81
N GLN A 399 20.41 -15.12 -20.14
CA GLN A 399 19.00 -15.09 -20.57
C GLN A 399 18.08 -14.57 -19.45
N ASP A 400 18.32 -15.02 -18.20
CA ASP A 400 17.55 -14.59 -17.03
C ASP A 400 17.73 -13.09 -16.75
N GLY A 401 18.95 -12.57 -16.96
CA GLY A 401 19.23 -11.14 -16.86
C GLY A 401 18.50 -10.30 -17.92
N ALA A 402 18.39 -10.78 -19.15
CA ALA A 402 17.66 -10.11 -20.22
C ALA A 402 16.13 -10.14 -19.97
N ASP A 403 15.61 -11.26 -19.49
CA ASP A 403 14.20 -11.42 -19.14
C ASP A 403 13.81 -10.52 -17.97
N ALA A 404 14.66 -10.45 -16.93
CA ALA A 404 14.47 -9.56 -15.79
C ALA A 404 14.45 -8.08 -16.20
N ARG A 405 15.35 -7.65 -17.11
CA ARG A 405 15.34 -6.28 -17.64
C ARG A 405 14.06 -5.95 -18.42
N ARG A 406 13.60 -6.87 -19.28
CA ARG A 406 12.34 -6.67 -20.02
C ARG A 406 11.14 -6.60 -19.09
N ALA A 407 11.10 -7.44 -18.05
CA ALA A 407 10.05 -7.40 -17.03
C ALA A 407 10.08 -6.08 -16.26
N HIS A 408 11.26 -5.59 -15.86
CA HIS A 408 11.40 -4.30 -15.17
C HIS A 408 10.99 -3.12 -16.05
N ALA A 409 11.36 -3.12 -17.33
CA ALA A 409 10.91 -2.10 -18.29
C ALA A 409 9.39 -2.14 -18.52
N ALA A 410 8.78 -3.34 -18.53
CA ALA A 410 7.33 -3.48 -18.59
C ALA A 410 6.65 -2.94 -17.32
N LEU A 411 7.21 -3.24 -16.14
CA LEU A 411 6.77 -2.67 -14.87
C LEU A 411 6.81 -1.14 -14.89
N ARG A 412 7.93 -0.53 -15.32
CA ARG A 412 8.05 0.93 -15.43
C ARG A 412 6.95 1.51 -16.33
N ARG A 413 6.68 0.89 -17.48
CA ARG A 413 5.61 1.31 -18.39
C ARG A 413 4.22 1.19 -17.75
N ALA A 414 3.95 0.12 -17.02
CA ALA A 414 2.68 -0.08 -16.31
C ALA A 414 2.42 0.99 -15.24
N TYR A 415 3.46 1.42 -14.52
CA TYR A 415 3.34 2.54 -13.58
C TYR A 415 3.24 3.89 -14.30
N ALA A 416 3.97 4.08 -15.40
CA ALA A 416 3.98 5.33 -16.17
C ALA A 416 2.67 5.61 -16.92
N SER A 417 1.83 4.60 -17.19
CA SER A 417 0.49 4.80 -17.74
C SER A 417 -0.51 5.42 -16.75
N GLY A 418 -0.07 5.61 -15.50
CA GLY A 418 -0.89 6.10 -14.40
C GLY A 418 -1.31 4.97 -13.48
N THR A 419 -1.31 5.25 -12.19
CA THR A 419 -1.74 4.35 -11.11
C THR A 419 -3.21 4.61 -10.75
N MET A 420 -3.86 3.66 -10.08
CA MET A 420 -5.20 3.88 -9.52
C MET A 420 -5.25 5.07 -8.59
N THR A 421 -4.17 5.34 -7.85
CA THR A 421 -4.06 6.50 -6.98
C THR A 421 -4.19 7.81 -7.74
N GLU A 422 -3.52 7.95 -8.89
CA GLU A 422 -3.60 9.14 -9.74
C GLU A 422 -4.95 9.23 -10.45
N LYS A 423 -5.51 8.10 -10.90
CA LYS A 423 -6.86 8.09 -11.48
C LYS A 423 -7.94 8.48 -10.46
N VAL A 424 -7.72 8.15 -9.19
CA VAL A 424 -8.58 8.59 -8.09
C VAL A 424 -8.37 10.07 -7.78
N ASP A 425 -7.16 10.63 -7.93
CA ASP A 425 -6.96 12.09 -7.85
C ASP A 425 -7.86 12.80 -8.88
N ASP A 426 -7.80 12.36 -10.15
CA ASP A 426 -8.62 12.90 -11.24
C ASP A 426 -10.13 12.79 -10.94
N LEU A 427 -10.59 11.65 -10.39
CA LEU A 427 -11.97 11.44 -9.99
C LEU A 427 -12.40 12.41 -8.89
N LEU A 428 -11.61 12.52 -7.82
CA LEU A 428 -11.93 13.36 -6.67
C LEU A 428 -12.01 14.83 -7.06
N ASP A 429 -11.09 15.29 -7.89
CA ASP A 429 -11.10 16.65 -8.43
C ASP A 429 -12.36 16.90 -9.28
N ALA A 430 -12.74 15.94 -10.13
CA ALA A 430 -13.94 16.05 -10.97
C ALA A 430 -15.26 16.07 -10.16
N VAL A 431 -15.30 15.37 -9.02
CA VAL A 431 -16.48 15.38 -8.13
C VAL A 431 -16.42 16.48 -7.07
N GLY A 432 -15.34 17.27 -7.01
CA GLY A 432 -15.18 18.38 -6.07
C GLY A 432 -14.86 17.95 -4.63
N LEU A 433 -14.17 16.82 -4.46
CA LEU A 433 -13.66 16.33 -3.17
C LEU A 433 -12.13 16.52 -3.08
N PRO A 434 -11.57 16.70 -1.86
CA PRO A 434 -10.13 16.90 -1.71
C PRO A 434 -9.35 15.64 -2.08
N SER A 435 -8.39 15.78 -3.01
CA SER A 435 -7.49 14.72 -3.47
C SER A 435 -6.16 14.66 -2.70
N ALA A 436 -5.95 15.55 -1.72
CA ALA A 436 -4.68 15.72 -1.00
C ALA A 436 -4.15 14.41 -0.39
N ARG A 437 -2.88 14.12 -0.63
CA ARG A 437 -2.19 12.93 -0.12
C ARG A 437 -0.71 13.22 0.16
N ALA A 438 -0.07 12.35 0.92
CA ALA A 438 1.37 12.41 1.11
C ALA A 438 2.08 12.30 -0.24
N THR A 439 2.97 13.25 -0.54
CA THR A 439 3.77 13.19 -1.76
C THR A 439 5.04 12.35 -1.52
N LEU A 440 5.73 12.01 -2.60
CA LEU A 440 7.03 11.32 -2.55
C LEU A 440 8.10 12.20 -3.22
N THR A 441 8.02 13.50 -2.97
CA THR A 441 8.98 14.49 -3.48
C THR A 441 10.37 14.23 -2.89
N VAL A 442 11.41 14.34 -3.72
CA VAL A 442 12.77 13.96 -3.32
C VAL A 442 13.69 15.19 -3.25
N SER A 443 14.36 15.36 -2.11
CA SER A 443 15.58 16.17 -1.99
C SER A 443 16.79 15.26 -2.17
N VAL A 444 17.73 15.65 -3.05
CA VAL A 444 18.97 14.91 -3.28
C VAL A 444 20.13 15.62 -2.58
N ILE A 445 20.91 14.88 -1.79
CA ILE A 445 22.17 15.35 -1.21
C ILE A 445 23.33 14.79 -2.06
N MET A 446 24.18 15.69 -2.55
CA MET A 446 25.43 15.35 -3.25
C MET A 446 26.61 16.04 -2.57
N ILE A 447 27.71 15.30 -2.38
CA ILE A 447 29.01 15.87 -2.01
C ILE A 447 29.93 15.70 -3.22
N ASP A 448 30.27 16.82 -3.86
CA ASP A 448 31.20 16.85 -4.99
C ASP A 448 32.59 16.39 -4.54
N ARG A 449 33.26 15.63 -5.40
CA ARG A 449 34.59 15.05 -5.17
C ARG A 449 35.64 15.57 -6.17
N GLY A 450 35.38 16.74 -6.78
CA GLY A 450 36.31 17.42 -7.69
C GLY A 450 35.93 17.28 -9.16
N ASP A 451 34.79 16.64 -9.47
CA ASP A 451 34.24 16.51 -10.82
C ASP A 451 32.77 16.91 -10.79
N LEU A 452 32.54 18.22 -10.82
CA LEU A 452 31.21 18.80 -10.73
C LEU A 452 30.34 18.43 -11.94
N ASP A 453 30.91 18.33 -13.14
CA ASP A 453 30.13 17.99 -14.34
C ASP A 453 29.59 16.57 -14.25
N HIS A 454 30.43 15.60 -13.86
CA HIS A 454 29.99 14.23 -13.62
C HIS A 454 28.96 14.15 -12.49
N THR A 455 29.18 14.90 -11.39
CA THR A 455 28.25 14.99 -10.25
C THR A 455 26.85 15.46 -10.70
N LEU A 456 26.78 16.55 -11.46
CA LEU A 456 25.52 17.10 -11.95
C LEU A 456 24.86 16.18 -12.98
N ALA A 457 25.65 15.48 -13.81
CA ALA A 457 25.15 14.52 -14.78
C ALA A 457 24.43 13.32 -14.13
N GLN A 458 24.75 12.96 -12.89
CA GLN A 458 24.04 11.88 -12.17
C GLN A 458 22.65 12.30 -11.68
N VAL A 459 22.45 13.60 -11.40
CA VAL A 459 21.20 14.13 -10.82
C VAL A 459 20.27 14.71 -11.88
N ALA A 460 20.81 15.37 -12.91
CA ALA A 460 20.05 16.05 -13.95
C ALA A 460 18.95 15.19 -14.62
N PRO A 461 19.19 13.90 -14.98
CA PRO A 461 18.18 13.08 -15.64
C PRO A 461 17.15 12.49 -14.67
N GLN A 462 17.31 12.64 -13.36
CA GLN A 462 16.41 12.05 -12.37
C GLN A 462 15.03 12.70 -12.41
N LYS A 463 14.00 11.90 -12.14
CA LYS A 463 12.59 12.33 -12.10
C LYS A 463 12.07 12.32 -10.67
N GLY A 464 11.15 13.24 -10.34
CA GLY A 464 10.57 13.38 -8.99
C GLY A 464 11.43 14.16 -7.99
N VAL A 465 12.57 14.71 -8.44
CA VAL A 465 13.42 15.59 -7.64
C VAL A 465 12.81 16.98 -7.59
N VAL A 466 12.67 17.52 -6.39
CA VAL A 466 12.23 18.91 -6.15
C VAL A 466 13.36 19.79 -5.64
N GLN A 467 14.44 19.19 -5.14
CA GLN A 467 15.56 19.94 -4.60
C GLN A 467 16.89 19.18 -4.74
N LEU A 468 17.95 19.91 -5.10
CA LEU A 468 19.34 19.47 -5.02
C LEU A 468 20.07 20.28 -3.95
N VAL A 469 20.59 19.59 -2.92
CA VAL A 469 21.51 20.13 -1.92
C VAL A 469 22.91 19.65 -2.27
N LEU A 470 23.73 20.53 -2.83
CA LEU A 470 25.08 20.25 -3.29
C LEU A 470 26.12 20.85 -2.35
N LEU A 471 27.05 20.03 -1.88
CA LEU A 471 28.26 20.48 -1.21
C LEU A 471 29.42 20.45 -2.21
N SER A 472 29.96 21.62 -2.58
CA SER A 472 31.03 21.74 -3.57
C SER A 472 31.84 23.02 -3.37
N ASP A 473 33.16 22.90 -3.55
CA ASP A 473 34.11 24.03 -3.58
C ASP A 473 34.49 24.45 -5.01
N ALA A 474 33.84 23.86 -6.02
CA ALA A 474 34.11 24.20 -7.41
C ALA A 474 33.74 25.66 -7.70
N HIS A 475 34.54 26.29 -8.57
CA HIS A 475 34.25 27.64 -9.04
C HIS A 475 32.88 27.68 -9.74
N ASP A 476 32.07 28.67 -9.37
CA ASP A 476 30.70 28.86 -9.85
C ASP A 476 29.80 27.60 -9.76
N ALA A 477 29.97 26.80 -8.70
CA ALA A 477 29.16 25.60 -8.51
C ALA A 477 27.64 25.90 -8.50
N ALA A 478 27.23 27.04 -7.95
CA ALA A 478 25.82 27.45 -7.91
C ALA A 478 25.25 27.82 -9.29
N GLY A 479 25.99 28.56 -10.12
CA GLY A 479 25.56 28.89 -11.48
C GLY A 479 25.45 27.64 -12.34
N ARG A 480 26.48 26.79 -12.31
CA ARG A 480 26.54 25.53 -13.06
C ARG A 480 25.45 24.54 -12.63
N ALA A 481 25.21 24.39 -11.33
CA ALA A 481 24.15 23.51 -10.83
C ALA A 481 22.75 24.00 -11.26
N ARG A 482 22.48 25.31 -11.20
CA ARG A 482 21.21 25.87 -11.69
C ARG A 482 21.03 25.71 -13.19
N ALA A 483 22.10 25.86 -13.98
CA ALA A 483 22.06 25.68 -15.41
C ALA A 483 21.83 24.20 -15.83
N ALA A 484 22.32 23.25 -15.04
CA ALA A 484 22.18 21.82 -15.30
C ALA A 484 20.81 21.26 -14.87
N MET A 485 20.18 21.83 -13.85
CA MET A 485 18.90 21.35 -13.32
C MET A 485 17.71 22.00 -14.04
N PRO A 486 16.57 21.29 -14.17
CA PRO A 486 15.32 21.91 -14.61
C PRO A 486 14.84 23.01 -13.65
N ASP A 487 14.18 24.05 -14.17
CA ASP A 487 13.70 25.21 -13.38
C ASP A 487 12.83 24.88 -12.16
N ARG A 488 12.15 23.73 -12.18
CA ARG A 488 11.32 23.22 -11.08
C ARG A 488 12.11 22.68 -9.88
N VAL A 489 13.44 22.53 -9.99
CA VAL A 489 14.31 21.99 -8.95
C VAL A 489 14.98 23.13 -8.20
N ASP A 490 14.71 23.23 -6.90
CA ASP A 490 15.42 24.16 -6.03
C ASP A 490 16.88 23.72 -5.86
N VAL A 491 17.84 24.62 -6.07
CA VAL A 491 19.27 24.32 -6.01
C VAL A 491 19.91 25.09 -4.87
N VAL A 492 20.36 24.35 -3.87
CA VAL A 492 21.06 24.87 -2.69
C VAL A 492 22.50 24.39 -2.72
N VAL A 493 23.44 25.31 -2.96
CA VAL A 493 24.87 25.00 -2.93
C VAL A 493 25.52 25.54 -1.66
N ARG A 494 26.37 24.75 -1.02
CA ARG A 494 27.22 25.16 0.11
C ARG A 494 28.67 24.70 -0.13
N PRO A 495 29.67 25.43 0.37
CA PRO A 495 31.05 24.96 0.34
C PRO A 495 31.20 23.70 1.18
N THR A 496 32.18 22.87 0.84
CA THR A 496 32.59 21.79 1.74
C THR A 496 33.36 22.38 2.93
N ASP A 497 33.27 21.74 4.09
CA ASP A 497 33.94 22.20 5.30
C ASP A 497 35.00 21.14 5.67
N PRO A 498 36.29 21.39 5.38
CA PRO A 498 37.36 20.44 5.68
C PRO A 498 37.49 20.11 7.17
N GLY A 499 36.93 20.95 8.05
CA GLY A 499 36.88 20.71 9.49
C GLY A 499 35.80 19.72 9.93
N LEU A 500 34.88 19.34 9.04
CA LEU A 500 33.81 18.38 9.31
C LEU A 500 34.11 17.00 8.75
N THR A 501 33.55 16.00 9.41
CA THR A 501 33.47 14.66 8.85
C THR A 501 32.42 14.60 7.72
N THR A 502 32.46 13.53 6.91
CA THR A 502 31.41 13.25 5.90
C THR A 502 30.02 13.23 6.55
N GLY A 503 29.86 12.56 7.70
CA GLY A 503 28.58 12.55 8.40
C GLY A 503 28.15 13.93 8.92
N GLY A 504 29.09 14.74 9.40
CA GLY A 504 28.85 16.13 9.78
C GLY A 504 28.35 16.98 8.61
N MET A 505 28.97 16.83 7.44
CA MET A 505 28.53 17.47 6.19
C MET A 505 27.14 17.00 5.75
N LEU A 506 26.87 15.68 5.79
CA LEU A 506 25.56 15.13 5.47
C LEU A 506 24.46 15.65 6.41
N ASN A 507 24.74 15.80 7.71
CA ASN A 507 23.79 16.41 8.65
C ASN A 507 23.46 17.86 8.30
N ARG A 508 24.48 18.67 7.97
CA ARG A 508 24.24 20.06 7.52
C ARG A 508 23.41 20.12 6.24
N ALA A 509 23.65 19.21 5.30
CA ALA A 509 22.85 19.11 4.08
C ALA A 509 21.41 18.65 4.37
N LEU A 510 21.23 17.68 5.26
CA LEU A 510 19.92 17.16 5.67
C LEU A 510 19.03 18.23 6.31
N ASP A 511 19.62 19.18 7.05
CA ASP A 511 18.88 20.31 7.63
C ASP A 511 18.31 21.28 6.57
N LEU A 512 18.87 21.28 5.35
CA LEU A 512 18.42 22.10 4.23
C LEU A 512 17.34 21.39 3.37
N CYS A 513 17.19 20.07 3.52
CA CYS A 513 16.27 19.29 2.71
C CYS A 513 14.79 19.61 2.99
N GLN A 514 14.01 19.82 1.94
CA GLN A 514 12.59 20.16 2.01
C GLN A 514 11.64 19.05 1.53
N GLY A 515 12.11 18.14 0.67
CA GLY A 515 11.30 17.04 0.12
C GLY A 515 10.83 16.05 1.19
N ASP A 516 9.78 15.30 0.89
CA ASP A 516 9.26 14.25 1.79
C ASP A 516 10.26 13.11 1.98
N LEU A 517 11.04 12.84 0.93
CA LEU A 517 12.13 11.87 0.91
C LEU A 517 13.48 12.59 0.73
N VAL A 518 14.52 12.01 1.31
CA VAL A 518 15.91 12.45 1.15
C VAL A 518 16.73 11.32 0.55
N ALA A 519 17.33 11.59 -0.60
CA ALA A 519 18.28 10.71 -1.27
C ALA A 519 19.71 11.14 -0.94
N VAL A 520 20.58 10.17 -0.65
CA VAL A 520 22.03 10.38 -0.57
C VAL A 520 22.67 9.61 -1.71
N MET A 521 23.35 10.32 -2.60
CA MET A 521 24.02 9.76 -3.78
C MET A 521 25.53 10.04 -3.70
N ASP A 522 26.35 9.16 -4.28
CA ASP A 522 27.81 9.31 -4.31
C ASP A 522 28.25 9.84 -5.67
N ALA A 523 28.95 10.98 -5.67
CA ALA A 523 29.47 11.62 -6.88
C ALA A 523 30.43 10.73 -7.69
N ARG A 524 30.96 9.64 -7.11
CA ARG A 524 31.86 8.72 -7.81
C ARG A 524 31.15 7.59 -8.55
N ASP A 525 29.87 7.37 -8.25
CA ASP A 525 29.09 6.26 -8.81
C ASP A 525 28.30 6.70 -10.05
N MET A 526 27.60 5.75 -10.68
CA MET A 526 26.77 5.98 -11.85
C MET A 526 25.31 5.62 -11.59
N TYR A 527 24.40 6.51 -11.99
CA TYR A 527 22.96 6.38 -11.78
C TYR A 527 22.19 6.55 -13.08
N GLY A 528 21.22 5.68 -13.32
CA GLY A 528 20.30 5.78 -14.47
C GLY A 528 19.16 6.76 -14.21
N GLU A 529 18.52 7.27 -15.27
CA GLU A 529 17.45 8.29 -15.18
C GLU A 529 16.23 7.88 -14.32
N HIS A 530 15.99 6.58 -14.19
CA HIS A 530 14.85 6.03 -13.45
C HIS A 530 15.19 5.61 -12.02
N TYR A 531 16.46 5.74 -11.61
CA TYR A 531 16.96 5.27 -10.32
C TYR A 531 16.11 5.75 -9.13
N LEU A 532 15.91 7.06 -8.97
CA LEU A 532 15.14 7.58 -7.86
C LEU A 532 13.65 7.24 -7.97
N THR A 533 13.09 7.21 -9.19
CA THR A 533 11.67 6.84 -9.36
C THR A 533 11.40 5.38 -9.02
N ASP A 534 12.33 4.47 -9.34
CA ASP A 534 12.21 3.05 -9.02
C ASP A 534 12.28 2.85 -7.49
N LEU A 535 13.21 3.52 -6.80
CA LEU A 535 13.28 3.49 -5.34
C LEU A 535 12.05 4.12 -4.67
N ALA A 536 11.60 5.29 -5.15
CA ALA A 536 10.46 5.99 -4.56
C ALA A 536 9.17 5.15 -4.62
N ARG A 537 8.96 4.38 -5.70
CA ARG A 537 7.80 3.48 -5.82
C ARG A 537 7.72 2.43 -4.72
N ALA A 538 8.84 2.00 -4.16
CA ALA A 538 8.83 1.03 -3.06
C ALA A 538 8.05 1.54 -1.83
N PHE A 539 8.01 2.86 -1.59
CA PHE A 539 7.19 3.43 -0.51
C PHE A 539 5.68 3.29 -0.73
N LEU A 540 5.23 3.04 -1.98
CA LEU A 540 3.81 2.87 -2.31
C LEU A 540 3.28 1.50 -1.89
N PHE A 541 4.14 0.48 -1.86
CA PHE A 541 3.73 -0.90 -1.54
C PHE A 541 4.40 -1.46 -0.29
N THR A 542 5.40 -0.80 0.30
CA THR A 542 6.01 -1.20 1.57
C THR A 542 5.54 -0.31 2.73
N THR A 543 6.01 -0.66 3.94
CA THR A 543 5.94 0.20 5.14
C THR A 543 7.33 0.67 5.54
N ALA A 544 8.28 0.68 4.59
CA ALA A 544 9.65 1.04 4.84
C ALA A 544 9.79 2.53 5.21
N ASP A 545 10.75 2.78 6.08
CA ASP A 545 11.21 4.12 6.43
C ASP A 545 12.40 4.53 5.55
N ILE A 546 13.22 3.54 5.18
CA ILE A 546 14.39 3.67 4.32
C ILE A 546 14.32 2.61 3.23
N VAL A 547 14.55 3.04 2.00
CA VAL A 547 14.66 2.20 0.81
C VAL A 547 16.04 2.40 0.19
N GLY A 548 16.64 1.33 -0.31
CA GLY A 548 17.85 1.41 -1.13
C GLY A 548 18.12 0.11 -1.85
N LYS A 549 19.39 -0.20 -2.11
CA LYS A 549 19.81 -1.40 -2.84
C LYS A 549 20.86 -2.16 -2.05
N ALA A 550 20.53 -3.41 -1.71
CA ALA A 550 21.49 -4.42 -1.26
C ALA A 550 21.98 -5.26 -2.46
N ALA A 551 21.05 -5.58 -3.38
CA ALA A 551 21.37 -6.13 -4.69
C ALA A 551 21.76 -5.00 -5.66
N PHE A 552 22.98 -5.00 -6.20
CA PHE A 552 23.40 -3.97 -7.18
C PHE A 552 24.60 -4.40 -8.02
N TYR A 553 24.77 -3.72 -9.16
CA TYR A 553 25.92 -3.89 -10.02
C TYR A 553 27.12 -3.08 -9.54
N ALA A 554 28.31 -3.67 -9.56
CA ALA A 554 29.57 -2.97 -9.33
C ALA A 554 30.52 -3.21 -10.51
N HIS A 555 31.20 -2.16 -10.95
CA HIS A 555 32.17 -2.22 -12.02
C HIS A 555 33.58 -1.95 -11.48
N LEU A 556 34.48 -2.90 -11.72
CA LEU A 556 35.88 -2.87 -11.34
C LEU A 556 36.73 -2.44 -12.55
N ARG A 557 37.17 -1.17 -12.57
CA ARG A 557 37.84 -0.55 -13.72
C ARG A 557 39.15 -1.25 -14.09
N ASP A 558 39.94 -1.69 -13.10
CA ASP A 558 41.26 -2.29 -13.34
C ASP A 558 41.21 -3.61 -14.12
N VAL A 559 40.10 -4.33 -14.01
CA VAL A 559 39.89 -5.63 -14.66
C VAL A 559 38.74 -5.59 -15.68
N ALA A 560 38.17 -4.40 -15.91
CA ALA A 560 37.01 -4.16 -16.76
C ALA A 560 35.85 -5.15 -16.51
N ALA A 561 35.64 -5.55 -15.25
CA ALA A 561 34.66 -6.57 -14.89
C ALA A 561 33.46 -5.95 -14.17
N THR A 562 32.25 -6.35 -14.56
CA THR A 562 31.02 -6.01 -13.85
C THR A 562 30.52 -7.21 -13.07
N VAL A 563 30.23 -7.01 -11.80
CA VAL A 563 29.72 -8.03 -10.88
C VAL A 563 28.37 -7.60 -10.30
N LEU A 564 27.53 -8.57 -9.95
CA LEU A 564 26.27 -8.35 -9.24
C LEU A 564 26.43 -8.79 -7.80
N ARG A 565 26.39 -7.84 -6.86
CA ARG A 565 26.44 -8.12 -5.43
C ARG A 565 25.06 -8.54 -4.93
N GLN A 566 25.01 -9.59 -4.12
CA GLN A 566 23.80 -10.05 -3.39
C GLN A 566 22.54 -10.17 -4.29
N PRO A 567 22.56 -11.02 -5.34
CA PRO A 567 21.45 -11.15 -6.29
C PRO A 567 20.10 -11.49 -5.65
N ASP A 568 20.10 -12.21 -4.53
CA ASP A 568 18.89 -12.65 -3.83
C ASP A 568 18.32 -11.60 -2.86
N ALA A 569 18.95 -10.43 -2.78
CA ALA A 569 18.60 -9.37 -1.83
C ALA A 569 17.63 -8.32 -2.42
N GLU A 570 16.95 -8.62 -3.53
CA GLU A 570 15.93 -7.75 -4.11
C GLU A 570 14.59 -7.85 -3.36
N TYR A 571 13.83 -6.76 -3.40
CA TYR A 571 12.45 -6.67 -2.91
C TYR A 571 12.21 -7.24 -1.50
N SER A 572 13.17 -7.04 -0.60
CA SER A 572 13.20 -7.68 0.72
C SER A 572 13.49 -6.67 1.83
N TYR A 573 12.87 -6.86 3.00
CA TYR A 573 13.27 -6.13 4.21
C TYR A 573 14.59 -6.70 4.72
N LEU A 574 15.60 -5.84 4.85
CA LEU A 574 16.96 -6.24 5.20
C LEU A 574 17.51 -5.38 6.33
N PRO A 575 18.48 -5.90 7.10
CA PRO A 575 19.13 -5.14 8.17
C PRO A 575 19.98 -3.96 7.66
N GLU A 576 20.32 -3.94 6.38
CA GLU A 576 21.23 -2.96 5.77
C GLU A 576 21.04 -2.88 4.25
N ILE A 577 21.43 -1.73 3.71
CA ILE A 577 21.53 -1.41 2.28
C ILE A 577 22.86 -0.65 2.06
N THR A 578 23.22 -0.42 0.80
CA THR A 578 24.39 0.39 0.46
C THR A 578 24.13 1.88 0.70
N GLY A 579 25.02 2.58 1.42
CA GLY A 579 24.85 4.00 1.76
C GLY A 579 24.64 4.93 0.57
N ALA A 580 25.38 4.70 -0.53
CA ALA A 580 25.25 5.45 -1.79
C ALA A 580 23.91 5.24 -2.51
N THR A 581 23.04 4.37 -1.97
CA THR A 581 21.73 4.06 -2.54
C THR A 581 20.56 4.48 -1.66
N LEU A 582 20.84 5.23 -0.58
CA LEU A 582 19.88 5.54 0.46
C LEU A 582 18.83 6.53 -0.01
N LEU A 583 17.55 6.16 0.14
CA LEU A 583 16.39 7.01 0.03
C LEU A 583 15.53 6.83 1.28
N ALA A 584 15.37 7.87 2.09
CA ALA A 584 14.70 7.76 3.38
C ALA A 584 13.59 8.81 3.56
N ARG A 585 12.58 8.50 4.37
CA ARG A 585 11.63 9.50 4.85
C ARG A 585 12.38 10.58 5.61
N ARG A 586 12.22 11.85 5.22
CA ARG A 586 12.97 12.98 5.81
C ARG A 586 12.82 13.05 7.33
N ALA A 587 11.60 12.88 7.83
CA ALA A 587 11.32 12.92 9.27
C ALA A 587 12.07 11.83 10.05
N VAL A 588 12.15 10.62 9.49
CA VAL A 588 12.89 9.51 10.09
C VAL A 588 14.39 9.77 10.04
N LEU A 589 14.91 10.15 8.87
CA LEU A 589 16.34 10.40 8.70
C LEU A 589 16.84 11.55 9.59
N ARG A 590 16.05 12.62 9.76
CA ARG A 590 16.37 13.72 10.70
C ARG A 590 16.34 13.28 12.16
N GLY A 591 15.46 12.35 12.52
CA GLY A 591 15.40 11.81 13.88
C GLY A 591 16.62 10.98 14.25
N ILE A 592 17.19 10.26 13.28
CA ILE A 592 18.36 9.39 13.49
C ILE A 592 19.66 10.20 13.34
N GLY A 593 19.76 11.01 12.29
CA GLY A 593 20.97 11.73 11.90
C GLY A 593 22.07 10.82 11.34
N PHE A 594 23.13 11.42 10.80
CA PHE A 594 24.35 10.73 10.41
C PHE A 594 25.38 10.78 11.55
N ALA A 595 26.09 9.68 11.78
CA ALA A 595 27.18 9.67 12.75
C ALA A 595 28.33 10.58 12.29
N ASP A 596 28.94 11.32 13.21
CA ASP A 596 30.04 12.25 12.92
C ASP A 596 31.35 11.47 12.68
N VAL A 597 31.43 10.79 11.54
CA VAL A 597 32.54 9.96 11.07
C VAL A 597 32.83 10.23 9.60
N SER A 598 34.11 10.15 9.21
CA SER A 598 34.54 10.45 7.83
C SER A 598 34.26 9.31 6.85
N GLU A 599 34.26 8.07 7.34
CA GLU A 599 34.00 6.84 6.57
C GLU A 599 33.06 5.91 7.36
N GLY A 600 32.35 5.03 6.66
CA GLY A 600 31.44 4.04 7.28
C GLY A 600 30.21 4.65 7.98
N TRP A 601 29.83 5.88 7.64
CA TRP A 601 28.66 6.54 8.21
C TRP A 601 27.37 5.75 7.95
N ASP A 602 27.30 5.05 6.82
CA ASP A 602 26.18 4.23 6.39
C ASP A 602 26.08 2.94 7.20
N GLU A 603 27.19 2.26 7.49
CA GLU A 603 27.22 1.11 8.38
C GLU A 603 26.74 1.46 9.80
N VAL A 604 27.17 2.64 10.31
CA VAL A 604 26.71 3.13 11.61
C VAL A 604 25.22 3.47 11.58
N LEU A 605 24.75 4.12 10.51
CA LEU A 605 23.34 4.42 10.31
C LEU A 605 22.49 3.15 10.26
N MET A 606 22.89 2.13 9.49
CA MET A 606 22.17 0.86 9.40
C MET A 606 22.15 0.12 10.75
N ARG A 607 23.25 0.16 11.50
CA ARG A 607 23.29 -0.40 12.87
C ARG A 607 22.32 0.32 13.81
N GLN A 608 22.22 1.63 13.71
CA GLN A 608 21.27 2.43 14.49
C GLN A 608 19.83 2.09 14.08
N CYS A 609 19.54 2.00 12.78
CA CYS A 609 18.23 1.61 12.26
C CYS A 609 17.77 0.26 12.83
N ARG A 610 18.66 -0.74 12.88
CA ARG A 610 18.37 -2.04 13.51
C ARG A 610 18.02 -1.92 14.99
N THR A 611 18.75 -1.08 15.71
CA THR A 611 18.58 -0.88 17.15
C THR A 611 17.24 -0.19 17.46
N ASP A 612 16.84 0.75 16.60
CA ASP A 612 15.64 1.56 16.78
C ASP A 612 14.40 0.95 16.10
N GLY A 613 14.52 -0.21 15.45
CA GLY A 613 13.42 -0.90 14.78
C GLY A 613 12.93 -0.20 13.50
N ILE A 614 13.80 0.62 12.88
CA ILE A 614 13.52 1.32 11.63
C ILE A 614 13.50 0.31 10.48
N LYS A 615 12.45 0.38 9.65
CA LYS A 615 12.24 -0.59 8.58
C LYS A 615 13.05 -0.20 7.34
N VAL A 616 14.04 -1.01 7.02
CA VAL A 616 14.89 -0.85 5.82
C VAL A 616 14.47 -1.87 4.76
N PHE A 617 14.33 -1.43 3.52
CA PHE A 617 13.91 -2.25 2.39
C PHE A 617 14.87 -2.13 1.20
N SER A 618 15.24 -3.26 0.61
CA SER A 618 16.03 -3.32 -0.61
C SER A 618 15.10 -3.48 -1.82
N ALA A 619 15.25 -2.60 -2.81
CA ALA A 619 14.45 -2.58 -4.03
C ALA A 619 15.07 -3.48 -5.14
N ASP A 620 14.84 -3.14 -6.41
CA ASP A 620 15.44 -3.81 -7.56
C ASP A 620 16.96 -3.59 -7.65
N ARG A 621 17.64 -4.35 -8.51
CA ARG A 621 19.09 -4.25 -8.76
C ARG A 621 19.51 -3.22 -9.83
N PHE A 622 18.56 -2.60 -10.54
CA PHE A 622 18.81 -1.77 -11.73
C PHE A 622 19.02 -0.29 -11.40
N GLY A 623 19.47 0.51 -12.37
CA GLY A 623 19.56 1.96 -12.25
C GLY A 623 20.74 2.49 -11.40
N TYR A 624 21.58 1.62 -10.84
CA TYR A 624 22.74 2.00 -10.05
C TYR A 624 23.93 1.09 -10.36
N VAL A 625 25.10 1.68 -10.57
CA VAL A 625 26.37 0.97 -10.68
C VAL A 625 27.42 1.64 -9.79
N CYS A 626 27.96 0.85 -8.86
CA CYS A 626 29.08 1.24 -8.01
C CYS A 626 30.38 1.20 -8.83
N LEU A 627 31.12 2.31 -8.92
CA LEU A 627 32.37 2.39 -9.68
C LEU A 627 33.58 2.32 -8.76
N ARG A 628 34.45 1.33 -8.93
CA ARG A 628 35.68 1.19 -8.13
C ARG A 628 36.86 0.81 -9.02
N ASP A 629 38.07 1.22 -8.65
CA ASP A 629 39.30 0.79 -9.34
C ASP A 629 39.60 -0.67 -9.01
N ARG A 630 39.71 -0.96 -7.70
CA ARG A 630 39.75 -2.31 -7.13
C ARG A 630 38.97 -2.34 -5.83
N ASP A 631 38.29 -3.44 -5.58
CA ASP A 631 37.69 -3.71 -4.29
C ASP A 631 37.65 -5.23 -4.04
N ARG A 632 38.48 -5.70 -3.10
CA ARG A 632 38.53 -7.11 -2.75
C ARG A 632 37.32 -7.54 -1.90
N TRP A 633 36.67 -6.60 -1.23
CA TRP A 633 35.54 -6.87 -0.33
C TRP A 633 34.21 -7.00 -1.08
N LEU A 634 34.11 -6.42 -2.28
CA LEU A 634 32.96 -6.61 -3.17
C LEU A 634 32.78 -8.06 -3.65
N LEU A 635 33.84 -8.89 -3.65
CA LEU A 635 33.83 -10.23 -4.26
C LEU A 635 33.18 -11.33 -3.42
N GLY A 636 33.01 -11.14 -2.10
CA GLY A 636 32.62 -12.23 -1.20
C GLY A 636 31.22 -12.82 -1.45
N SER A 637 30.30 -12.04 -2.03
CA SER A 637 28.93 -12.45 -2.35
C SER A 637 28.49 -11.92 -3.73
N ALA A 638 29.44 -11.71 -4.63
CA ALA A 638 29.17 -11.17 -5.96
C ALA A 638 29.27 -12.25 -7.04
N GLN A 639 28.40 -12.16 -8.02
CA GLN A 639 28.42 -13.01 -9.21
C GLN A 639 28.98 -12.20 -10.38
N LEU A 640 29.91 -12.78 -11.14
CA LEU A 640 30.40 -12.16 -12.36
C LEU A 640 29.27 -12.05 -13.38
N VAL A 641 29.05 -10.85 -13.93
CA VAL A 641 28.01 -10.58 -14.92
C VAL A 641 28.61 -10.60 -16.32
N ASP A 642 29.61 -9.75 -16.56
CA ASP A 642 30.29 -9.63 -17.85
C ASP A 642 31.64 -8.90 -17.70
N TYR A 643 32.48 -9.01 -18.72
CA TYR A 643 33.64 -8.16 -18.95
C TYR A 643 33.26 -7.09 -19.99
N GLY A 644 33.01 -5.87 -19.53
CA GLY A 644 32.45 -4.83 -20.39
C GLY A 644 32.13 -3.53 -19.65
N PRO A 645 31.73 -2.48 -20.37
CA PRO A 645 31.49 -1.16 -19.79
C PRO A 645 30.34 -1.19 -18.78
N ALA A 646 30.41 -0.32 -17.77
CA ALA A 646 29.39 -0.19 -16.73
C ALA A 646 28.04 0.34 -17.25
N ALA A 647 28.06 1.18 -18.29
CA ALA A 647 26.92 2.00 -18.73
C ALA A 647 25.64 1.21 -19.06
N PRO A 648 25.68 0.07 -19.78
CA PRO A 648 24.50 -0.73 -20.05
C PRO A 648 23.81 -1.28 -18.80
N HIS A 649 24.50 -1.37 -17.66
CA HIS A 649 23.93 -1.86 -16.41
C HIS A 649 23.28 -0.76 -15.56
N ALA A 650 23.73 0.49 -15.69
CA ALA A 650 23.08 1.63 -15.04
C ALA A 650 21.90 2.19 -15.86
N LEU A 651 22.01 2.17 -17.19
CA LEU A 651 21.10 2.89 -18.10
C LEU A 651 19.90 2.05 -18.59
N ALA A 652 19.73 0.82 -18.09
CA ALA A 652 18.66 -0.09 -18.52
C ALA A 652 17.37 0.00 -17.69
#